data_AF-A0A2N5Q0P7-F1
#
_entry.id   AF-A0A2N5Q0P7-F1
#
_cell.length_a   1.000
_cell.length_b   1.000
_cell.length_c   1.000
_cell.angle_alpha   90.00
_cell.angle_beta   90.00
_cell.angle_gamma   90.00
#
_symmetry.space_group_name_H-M   'P 1'
#
loop_
_entity.id
_entity.type
_entity.pdbx_description
1 polymer ?
#
loop_
_entity_poly.entity_id
_entity_poly.type
_entity_poly.pdbx_seq_one_letter_code
_entity_poly.pdbx_strand_id
1 'polypeptide(L)'
;MKTKKKTAVWFIWMFLLLYLTVWITGIQVKAEDAEPAVAAQVGTITVYNDVNHNGHYYYYKDGIPITVYCYHHDRKQPSQSGTSGYVRYDYFSEIADEPWQPVTKEMIATALYLGYPANATGLMERWNISKWDAIDKMQEVIWAMVKGDRTDYLKDYSYPYDLQYYAQNVSSPYFNKIRNTGAVELSSVVNGKEETDGRFRSETLTVSGDFTGTFGFDTLPQGVHIYDAATDTEITGKQNLEVGKQFYIRYIGQTDASVLQLSYSYDTHEVFYLKTNNSVYQDMVGTEVKSHTGTLELHLEEEATVSHTVTKKWEDTQNQDGVRPTEIKVQLKADGISHGEPVVLNEANGWSYRWENLPESKDGKKIQYTAEEVNTPDGYTSSYEESDGETVITNTHVPESISKTVTKLWKDDNNRAGKRPNSIQVQLKANGTVKETVEITEKNGWKYTWEHLPKYQGGQEIVYMVEEMGVPDGYEVTIDQKKLEITNTILKKKLQIQKKDKDSGEILQGAFFRIEAVNDNGGSLFEEIKETDRNGLADFSLPYGTYQIVELEAPEGYIKLEEPIDLIVDADGIHGKQNEIREENGIYTIEIQNQKKETIVLPETGGQGTSHLYQSGMLLILAAVGMTVMYKKKKEYEIYEK
;
A
#
# COMPACT_ATOMS: atom_id res chain seq x y z
N MET A 1 37.73 52.20 19.08
CA MET A 1 36.79 52.61 18.01
C MET A 1 35.69 51.54 17.93
N LYS A 2 34.55 51.76 18.59
CA LYS A 2 33.21 51.98 17.99
C LYS A 2 32.84 50.98 16.88
N THR A 3 31.77 50.18 16.91
CA THR A 3 30.65 49.95 17.87
C THR A 3 29.75 48.81 17.35
N LYS A 4 29.25 47.95 18.28
CA LYS A 4 27.88 47.36 18.37
C LYS A 4 27.48 46.25 17.33
N LYS A 5 26.79 45.15 17.66
CA LYS A 5 26.05 44.71 18.88
C LYS A 5 25.63 43.22 18.74
N LYS A 6 25.78 42.45 19.84
CA LYS A 6 24.84 41.45 20.47
C LYS A 6 24.58 40.09 19.76
N THR A 7 25.18 38.97 20.21
CA THR A 7 24.80 37.99 21.29
C THR A 7 23.56 37.14 20.92
N ALA A 8 23.60 35.84 20.57
CA ALA A 8 24.18 34.61 21.19
C ALA A 8 23.63 34.38 22.63
N VAL A 9 22.61 33.52 22.83
CA VAL A 9 22.64 32.04 23.05
C VAL A 9 23.16 31.67 24.46
N TRP A 10 22.28 31.02 25.25
CA TRP A 10 22.50 30.25 26.50
C TRP A 10 23.00 31.06 27.72
N PHE A 11 22.49 31.00 28.95
CA PHE A 11 21.97 29.94 29.85
C PHE A 11 21.20 30.67 30.99
N ILE A 12 20.33 29.99 31.76
CA ILE A 12 20.32 29.97 33.25
C ILE A 12 19.06 29.27 33.79
N TRP A 13 19.30 28.37 34.74
CA TRP A 13 18.36 27.66 35.61
C TRP A 13 17.95 28.52 36.84
N MET A 14 16.78 28.18 37.42
CA MET A 14 16.29 28.43 38.81
C MET A 14 15.50 29.73 39.16
N PHE A 15 14.20 29.49 39.47
CA PHE A 15 13.24 30.19 40.37
C PHE A 15 12.72 31.60 39.96
N LEU A 16 11.43 31.97 40.05
CA LEU A 16 10.25 31.51 40.80
C LEU A 16 8.97 32.19 40.22
N LEU A 17 7.82 31.46 40.13
CA LEU A 17 6.38 31.89 40.01
C LEU A 17 5.98 32.87 38.86
N LEU A 18 4.91 32.73 38.09
CA LEU A 18 3.54 32.18 38.27
C LEU A 18 2.90 32.08 36.86
N TYR A 19 1.85 31.27 36.72
CA TYR A 19 0.99 30.99 35.55
C TYR A 19 1.26 29.67 34.80
N LEU A 20 0.58 28.66 35.33
CA LEU A 20 0.43 27.29 34.84
C LEU A 20 -0.99 27.16 34.24
N THR A 21 -1.11 26.49 33.09
CA THR A 21 -2.19 25.56 32.65
C THR A 21 -1.83 25.12 31.21
N VAL A 22 -0.90 24.18 31.07
CA VAL A 22 -1.07 22.73 30.77
C VAL A 22 -1.54 22.44 29.34
N TRP A 23 -0.59 21.96 28.54
CA TRP A 23 -0.75 21.26 27.26
C TRP A 23 -1.09 19.79 27.49
N ILE A 24 -1.89 19.27 26.56
CA ILE A 24 -2.45 17.92 26.49
C ILE A 24 -1.33 16.91 26.18
N THR A 25 -1.16 15.94 27.08
CA THR A 25 -0.60 14.62 26.76
C THR A 25 -1.71 13.60 26.95
N GLY A 26 -1.78 12.61 26.06
CA GLY A 26 -2.86 11.63 26.02
C GLY A 26 -3.00 10.87 27.35
N ILE A 27 -4.18 10.99 27.95
CA ILE A 27 -4.61 10.18 29.10
C ILE A 27 -5.27 8.94 28.53
N GLN A 28 -4.61 7.79 28.71
CA GLN A 28 -5.29 6.50 28.80
C GLN A 28 -6.15 6.55 30.07
N VAL A 29 -7.47 6.43 29.96
CA VAL A 29 -8.35 6.28 31.11
C VAL A 29 -8.19 4.86 31.66
N LYS A 30 -7.12 4.66 32.43
CA LYS A 30 -7.16 3.72 33.56
C LYS A 30 -8.10 4.35 34.58
N ALA A 31 -9.15 3.64 34.96
CA ALA A 31 -9.82 3.90 36.22
C ALA A 31 -8.78 3.70 37.31
N GLU A 32 -8.18 4.79 37.78
CA GLU A 32 -7.48 4.81 39.05
C GLU A 32 -8.58 4.60 40.10
N ASP A 33 -8.37 3.56 40.91
CA ASP A 33 -9.22 3.20 42.02
C ASP A 33 -9.65 4.47 42.74
N ALA A 34 -10.95 4.76 42.69
CA ALA A 34 -11.53 5.59 43.72
C ALA A 34 -11.16 4.91 45.04
N GLU A 35 -10.31 5.54 45.86
CA GLU A 35 -10.40 5.30 47.29
C GLU A 35 -11.90 5.33 47.61
N PRO A 36 -12.44 4.25 48.20
CA PRO A 36 -13.87 4.12 48.35
C PRO A 36 -14.33 5.39 49.05
N ALA A 37 -15.27 6.09 48.42
CA ALA A 37 -15.97 7.18 49.04
C ALA A 37 -16.26 6.72 50.47
N VAL A 38 -15.68 7.39 51.46
CA VAL A 38 -16.00 7.16 52.86
C VAL A 38 -17.51 7.27 52.90
N ALA A 39 -18.14 6.09 53.05
CA ALA A 39 -19.56 5.96 52.98
C ALA A 39 -20.15 7.06 53.85
N ALA A 40 -21.03 7.86 53.27
CA ALA A 40 -21.93 8.68 54.04
C ALA A 40 -22.40 7.81 55.21
N GLN A 41 -22.26 8.29 56.46
CA GLN A 41 -22.82 7.62 57.63
C GLN A 41 -24.35 7.65 57.50
N VAL A 42 -24.87 6.75 56.67
CA VAL A 42 -26.23 6.26 56.65
C VAL A 42 -26.38 5.46 57.93
N GLY A 43 -27.40 5.79 58.71
CA GLY A 43 -27.64 5.18 60.01
C GLY A 43 -27.59 3.66 59.98
N THR A 44 -27.04 3.06 61.02
CA THR A 44 -27.02 1.60 61.17
C THR A 44 -28.45 1.05 61.16
N ILE A 45 -28.72 0.07 60.30
CA ILE A 45 -30.00 -0.61 60.21
C ILE A 45 -30.14 -1.55 61.41
N THR A 46 -31.34 -1.61 61.97
CA THR A 46 -31.72 -2.59 63.00
C THR A 46 -32.65 -3.63 62.40
N VAL A 47 -32.23 -4.89 62.43
CA VAL A 47 -32.97 -6.02 61.87
C VAL A 47 -33.65 -6.77 63.01
N TYR A 48 -34.93 -7.09 62.82
CA TYR A 48 -35.80 -7.77 63.77
C TYR A 48 -36.13 -9.18 63.27
N ASN A 49 -36.36 -10.09 64.21
CA ASN A 49 -36.80 -11.45 63.96
C ASN A 49 -38.23 -11.65 64.48
N ASP A 50 -39.13 -12.12 63.62
CA ASP A 50 -40.48 -12.50 64.01
C ASP A 50 -40.52 -13.96 64.47
N VAL A 51 -40.60 -14.14 65.80
CA VAL A 51 -40.61 -15.47 66.43
C VAL A 51 -41.79 -16.37 66.05
N ASN A 52 -42.84 -15.82 65.42
CA ASN A 52 -43.99 -16.61 65.00
C ASN A 52 -43.80 -17.27 63.64
N HIS A 53 -42.79 -16.85 62.87
CA HIS A 53 -42.55 -17.33 61.52
C HIS A 53 -41.05 -17.59 61.33
N ASN A 54 -40.70 -18.86 61.13
CA ASN A 54 -39.31 -19.24 60.89
C ASN A 54 -38.77 -18.52 59.64
N GLY A 55 -37.57 -17.97 59.74
CA GLY A 55 -36.95 -17.24 58.63
C GLY A 55 -37.51 -15.86 58.31
N HIS A 56 -38.45 -15.33 59.10
CA HIS A 56 -39.00 -13.99 58.87
C HIS A 56 -38.18 -12.91 59.58
N TYR A 57 -37.41 -12.17 58.78
CA TYR A 57 -36.65 -11.01 59.25
C TYR A 57 -37.06 -9.76 58.49
N TYR A 58 -36.95 -8.62 59.17
CA TYR A 58 -37.29 -7.34 58.56
C TYR A 58 -36.56 -6.18 59.24
N TYR A 59 -36.46 -5.06 58.53
CA TYR A 59 -36.12 -3.76 59.10
C TYR A 59 -37.14 -2.72 58.67
N TYR A 60 -37.20 -1.58 59.34
CA TYR A 60 -38.12 -0.50 58.97
C TYR A 60 -37.42 0.53 58.08
N LYS A 61 -38.06 0.89 56.97
CA LYS A 61 -37.73 2.04 56.13
C LYS A 61 -38.99 2.90 56.01
N ASP A 62 -38.91 4.16 56.43
CA ASP A 62 -40.04 5.10 56.41
C ASP A 62 -41.33 4.56 57.07
N GLY A 63 -41.17 3.76 58.13
CA GLY A 63 -42.27 3.13 58.86
C GLY A 63 -42.82 1.84 58.22
N ILE A 64 -42.32 1.45 57.05
CA ILE A 64 -42.72 0.23 56.32
C ILE A 64 -41.72 -0.90 56.61
N PRO A 65 -42.19 -2.10 57.01
CA PRO A 65 -41.31 -3.25 57.19
C PRO A 65 -40.84 -3.79 55.84
N ILE A 66 -39.53 -3.84 55.64
CA ILE A 66 -38.88 -4.45 54.48
C ILE A 66 -38.38 -5.84 54.88
N THR A 67 -38.91 -6.88 54.22
CA THR A 67 -38.51 -8.27 54.44
C THR A 67 -37.08 -8.51 53.95
N VAL A 68 -36.28 -9.17 54.77
CA VAL A 68 -34.93 -9.62 54.46
C VAL A 68 -34.76 -11.07 54.88
N TYR A 69 -33.84 -11.77 54.25
CA TYR A 69 -33.52 -13.16 54.52
C TYR A 69 -32.10 -13.25 55.06
N CYS A 70 -31.89 -14.17 55.99
CA CYS A 70 -30.58 -14.53 56.47
C CYS A 70 -29.74 -15.13 55.33
N TYR A 71 -28.53 -14.61 55.14
CA TYR A 71 -27.65 -15.06 54.05
C TYR A 71 -26.89 -16.34 54.42
N HIS A 72 -26.31 -16.39 55.63
CA HIS A 72 -25.59 -17.56 56.13
C HIS A 72 -26.48 -18.44 57.02
N HIS A 73 -26.15 -19.71 57.23
CA HIS A 73 -26.89 -20.60 58.15
C HIS A 73 -26.11 -20.91 59.45
N ASP A 74 -24.82 -20.57 59.51
CA ASP A 74 -23.88 -21.01 60.56
C ASP A 74 -23.65 -20.00 61.69
N ARG A 75 -24.11 -18.75 61.54
CA ARG A 75 -24.00 -17.68 62.56
C ARG A 75 -25.33 -17.50 63.32
N LYS A 76 -25.36 -16.61 64.33
CA LYS A 76 -26.57 -16.36 65.11
C LYS A 76 -27.58 -15.51 64.31
N GLN A 77 -28.86 -15.87 64.37
CA GLN A 77 -29.92 -15.06 63.77
C GLN A 77 -30.13 -13.74 64.54
N PRO A 78 -30.66 -12.68 63.89
CA PRO A 78 -31.10 -11.46 64.58
C PRO A 78 -32.07 -11.75 65.73
N SER A 79 -32.04 -10.92 66.77
CA SER A 79 -32.93 -11.01 67.93
C SER A 79 -34.31 -10.42 67.68
N GLN A 80 -35.29 -10.87 68.45
CA GLN A 80 -36.66 -10.33 68.43
C GLN A 80 -36.72 -8.86 68.87
N SER A 81 -35.86 -8.45 69.81
CA SER A 81 -35.77 -7.06 70.27
C SER A 81 -35.06 -6.12 69.29
N GLY A 82 -34.60 -6.65 68.15
CA GLY A 82 -33.79 -5.93 67.17
C GLY A 82 -32.30 -6.11 67.40
N THR A 83 -31.57 -6.31 66.30
CA THR A 83 -30.11 -6.35 66.25
C THR A 83 -29.63 -5.21 65.36
N SER A 84 -28.96 -4.22 65.96
CA SER A 84 -28.41 -3.06 65.27
C SER A 84 -27.01 -3.34 64.71
N GLY A 85 -26.52 -2.44 63.85
CA GLY A 85 -25.16 -2.52 63.31
C GLY A 85 -25.08 -3.06 61.88
N TYR A 86 -26.21 -3.19 61.19
CA TYR A 86 -26.22 -3.55 59.77
C TYR A 86 -25.98 -2.33 58.89
N VAL A 87 -25.17 -2.49 57.84
CA VAL A 87 -24.91 -1.50 56.81
C VAL A 87 -25.35 -2.07 55.46
N ARG A 88 -26.07 -1.27 54.68
CA ARG A 88 -26.57 -1.67 53.37
C ARG A 88 -25.50 -1.47 52.29
N TYR A 89 -25.35 -2.48 51.45
CA TYR A 89 -24.49 -2.49 50.27
C TYR A 89 -25.26 -3.02 49.05
N ASP A 90 -24.76 -2.70 47.86
CA ASP A 90 -25.14 -3.39 46.64
C ASP A 90 -24.78 -4.88 46.76
N TYR A 91 -25.72 -5.77 46.44
CA TYR A 91 -25.51 -7.21 46.53
C TYR A 91 -24.42 -7.73 45.57
N PHE A 92 -24.22 -7.08 44.43
CA PHE A 92 -23.17 -7.45 43.47
C PHE A 92 -21.81 -6.81 43.79
N SER A 93 -21.73 -5.98 44.84
CA SER A 93 -20.45 -5.44 45.29
C SER A 93 -19.51 -6.52 45.83
N GLU A 94 -18.21 -6.19 45.88
CA GLU A 94 -17.18 -7.04 46.49
C GLU A 94 -17.36 -7.25 48.01
N ILE A 95 -18.21 -6.43 48.66
CA ILE A 95 -18.46 -6.49 50.10
C ILE A 95 -19.43 -7.61 50.47
N ALA A 96 -20.34 -7.95 49.57
CA ALA A 96 -21.29 -9.04 49.74
C ALA A 96 -20.59 -10.40 49.61
N ASP A 97 -20.81 -11.29 50.57
CA ASP A 97 -20.13 -12.59 50.63
C ASP A 97 -20.51 -13.45 49.41
N GLU A 98 -19.52 -14.13 48.81
CA GLU A 98 -19.75 -15.03 47.68
C GLU A 98 -20.42 -16.35 48.12
N PRO A 99 -21.44 -16.85 47.39
CA PRO A 99 -21.98 -18.19 47.64
C PRO A 99 -20.99 -19.28 47.23
N TRP A 100 -21.17 -20.49 47.77
CA TRP A 100 -20.33 -21.63 47.38
C TRP A 100 -20.59 -22.04 45.94
N GLN A 101 -19.50 -22.24 45.21
CA GLN A 101 -19.58 -22.78 43.87
C GLN A 101 -20.28 -24.15 43.92
N PRO A 102 -21.17 -24.44 42.96
CA PRO A 102 -21.29 -23.72 41.68
C PRO A 102 -22.43 -22.68 41.62
N VAL A 103 -23.06 -22.31 42.74
CA VAL A 103 -24.07 -21.24 42.76
C VAL A 103 -23.38 -19.87 42.57
N THR A 104 -24.03 -18.95 41.85
CA THR A 104 -23.54 -17.57 41.67
C THR A 104 -24.46 -16.56 42.35
N LYS A 105 -23.98 -15.34 42.58
CA LYS A 105 -24.80 -14.22 43.10
C LYS A 105 -26.04 -14.00 42.21
N GLU A 106 -25.90 -14.14 40.89
CA GLU A 106 -27.03 -14.01 39.95
C GLU A 106 -28.13 -15.03 40.23
N MET A 107 -27.78 -16.27 40.56
CA MET A 107 -28.78 -17.28 40.90
C MET A 107 -29.56 -16.86 42.15
N ILE A 108 -28.88 -16.41 43.21
CA ILE A 108 -29.54 -15.98 44.45
C ILE A 108 -30.40 -14.73 44.21
N ALA A 109 -29.88 -13.75 43.49
CA ALA A 109 -30.63 -12.56 43.08
C ALA A 109 -31.87 -12.94 42.26
N THR A 110 -31.77 -13.91 41.35
CA THR A 110 -32.92 -14.42 40.59
C THR A 110 -33.95 -15.09 41.50
N ALA A 111 -33.54 -15.88 42.49
CA ALA A 111 -34.47 -16.49 43.45
C ALA A 111 -35.19 -15.42 44.27
N LEU A 112 -34.45 -14.43 44.79
CA LEU A 112 -34.96 -13.26 45.51
C LEU A 112 -35.99 -12.48 44.68
N TYR A 113 -35.73 -12.40 43.39
CA TYR A 113 -36.58 -11.73 42.44
C TYR A 113 -37.88 -12.51 42.13
N LEU A 114 -37.80 -13.84 42.03
CA LEU A 114 -38.96 -14.70 41.76
C LEU A 114 -39.84 -14.94 42.99
N GLY A 115 -39.26 -14.89 44.19
CA GLY A 115 -39.94 -15.15 45.45
C GLY A 115 -40.44 -13.90 46.17
N TYR A 116 -41.08 -14.09 47.32
CA TYR A 116 -41.57 -12.97 48.14
C TYR A 116 -40.42 -12.05 48.63
N PRO A 117 -40.58 -10.71 48.67
CA PRO A 117 -41.80 -9.95 48.36
C PRO A 117 -42.00 -9.64 46.87
N ALA A 118 -41.00 -9.83 46.02
CA ALA A 118 -41.05 -9.45 44.61
C ALA A 118 -42.10 -10.24 43.82
N ASN A 119 -42.12 -11.57 44.00
CA ASN A 119 -43.05 -12.53 43.40
C ASN A 119 -43.26 -12.29 41.89
N ALA A 120 -42.19 -12.01 41.17
CA ALA A 120 -42.23 -11.49 39.79
C ALA A 120 -42.99 -12.34 38.75
N THR A 121 -43.26 -13.61 39.08
CA THR A 121 -43.89 -14.57 38.17
C THR A 121 -45.22 -15.09 38.68
N GLY A 122 -45.73 -14.50 39.78
CA GLY A 122 -46.96 -14.95 40.42
C GLY A 122 -46.87 -16.39 40.94
N LEU A 123 -45.67 -16.82 41.37
CA LEU A 123 -45.48 -18.17 41.87
C LEU A 123 -46.30 -18.43 43.13
N MET A 124 -46.49 -17.40 43.97
CA MET A 124 -47.31 -17.55 45.17
C MET A 124 -48.76 -17.91 44.83
N GLU A 125 -49.34 -17.23 43.83
CA GLU A 125 -50.69 -17.50 43.33
C GLU A 125 -50.75 -18.85 42.61
N ARG A 126 -49.76 -19.16 41.77
CA ARG A 126 -49.67 -20.45 41.05
C ARG A 126 -49.70 -21.63 42.01
N TRP A 127 -48.96 -21.53 43.11
CA TRP A 127 -48.83 -22.59 44.11
C TRP A 127 -49.84 -22.47 45.26
N ASN A 128 -50.69 -21.44 45.25
CA ASN A 128 -51.67 -21.15 46.28
C ASN A 128 -51.07 -21.18 47.70
N ILE A 129 -49.91 -20.53 47.88
CA ILE A 129 -49.23 -20.45 49.18
C ILE A 129 -49.49 -19.10 49.85
N SER A 130 -49.54 -19.09 51.18
CA SER A 130 -49.67 -17.82 51.91
C SER A 130 -48.37 -17.02 51.87
N LYS A 131 -48.46 -15.71 52.14
CA LYS A 131 -47.29 -14.85 52.34
C LYS A 131 -46.29 -15.44 53.35
N TRP A 132 -46.79 -15.99 54.45
CA TRP A 132 -45.93 -16.51 55.51
C TRP A 132 -45.21 -17.79 55.09
N ASP A 133 -45.91 -18.69 54.38
CA ASP A 133 -45.29 -19.89 53.82
C ASP A 133 -44.24 -19.54 52.76
N ALA A 134 -44.51 -18.52 51.93
CA ALA A 134 -43.57 -18.04 50.92
C ALA A 134 -42.27 -17.52 51.54
N ILE A 135 -42.36 -16.79 52.66
CA ILE A 135 -41.20 -16.27 53.40
C ILE A 135 -40.37 -17.42 53.99
N ASP A 136 -41.01 -18.38 54.68
CA ASP A 136 -40.32 -19.53 55.29
C ASP A 136 -39.61 -20.38 54.21
N LYS A 137 -40.32 -20.70 53.12
CA LYS A 137 -39.74 -21.45 52.00
C LYS A 137 -38.65 -20.69 51.27
N MET A 138 -38.75 -19.38 51.19
CA MET A 138 -37.70 -18.57 50.60
C MET A 138 -36.42 -18.57 51.45
N GLN A 139 -36.54 -18.52 52.78
CA GLN A 139 -35.38 -18.62 53.66
C GLN A 139 -34.64 -19.95 53.48
N GLU A 140 -35.37 -21.07 53.35
CA GLU A 140 -34.79 -22.39 53.07
C GLU A 140 -34.03 -22.41 51.74
N VAL A 141 -34.60 -21.80 50.69
CA VAL A 141 -33.99 -21.68 49.36
C VAL A 141 -32.68 -20.89 49.41
N ILE A 142 -32.67 -19.72 50.08
CA ILE A 142 -31.46 -18.89 50.20
C ILE A 142 -30.33 -19.66 50.89
N TRP A 143 -30.61 -20.32 52.00
CA TRP A 143 -29.59 -21.10 52.71
C TRP A 143 -29.05 -22.28 51.91
N ALA A 144 -29.90 -23.01 51.19
CA ALA A 144 -29.46 -24.10 50.32
C ALA A 144 -28.56 -23.58 49.20
N MET A 145 -28.97 -22.49 48.55
CA MET A 145 -28.23 -21.89 47.44
C MET A 145 -26.88 -21.31 47.89
N VAL A 146 -26.82 -20.62 49.03
CA VAL A 146 -25.55 -20.07 49.55
C VAL A 146 -24.53 -21.16 49.87
N LYS A 147 -24.97 -22.35 50.29
CA LYS A 147 -24.10 -23.53 50.52
C LYS A 147 -23.70 -24.27 49.25
N GLY A 148 -24.14 -23.82 48.07
CA GLY A 148 -23.81 -24.47 46.80
C GLY A 148 -24.61 -25.75 46.51
N ASP A 149 -25.66 -26.04 47.29
CA ASP A 149 -26.50 -27.22 47.08
C ASP A 149 -27.31 -27.05 45.79
N ARG A 150 -26.91 -27.77 44.74
CA ARG A 150 -27.68 -27.91 43.51
C ARG A 150 -28.59 -29.14 43.62
N THR A 151 -29.86 -28.91 43.96
CA THR A 151 -31.01 -29.78 43.58
C THR A 151 -31.09 -31.21 44.12
N ASP A 152 -30.86 -31.45 45.41
CA ASP A 152 -31.15 -32.80 46.00
C ASP A 152 -32.24 -32.84 47.08
N TYR A 153 -32.69 -31.70 47.64
CA TYR A 153 -33.59 -31.69 48.81
C TYR A 153 -35.08 -31.44 48.55
N LEU A 154 -35.49 -31.11 47.32
CA LEU A 154 -36.90 -30.77 46.99
C LEU A 154 -37.32 -31.50 45.71
N LYS A 155 -37.68 -32.78 45.82
CA LYS A 155 -38.07 -33.63 44.66
C LYS A 155 -39.55 -33.48 44.26
N ASP A 156 -40.31 -32.70 45.02
CA ASP A 156 -41.74 -32.48 44.77
C ASP A 156 -41.94 -31.16 44.04
N TYR A 157 -42.76 -31.19 42.96
CA TYR A 157 -43.28 -30.02 42.25
C TYR A 157 -43.89 -29.05 43.30
N SER A 158 -43.14 -28.02 43.68
CA SER A 158 -43.46 -27.12 44.80
C SER A 158 -42.84 -25.73 44.59
N TYR A 159 -43.36 -24.73 45.32
CA TYR A 159 -42.86 -23.36 45.26
C TYR A 159 -41.32 -23.22 45.39
N PRO A 160 -40.64 -23.81 46.40
CA PRO A 160 -39.19 -23.69 46.50
C PRO A 160 -38.41 -24.45 45.42
N TYR A 161 -39.01 -25.50 44.80
CA TYR A 161 -38.43 -26.14 43.61
C TYR A 161 -38.43 -25.19 42.41
N ASP A 162 -39.57 -24.53 42.12
CA ASP A 162 -39.68 -23.58 41.02
C ASP A 162 -38.70 -22.41 41.19
N LEU A 163 -38.58 -21.86 42.41
CA LEU A 163 -37.61 -20.80 42.71
C LEU A 163 -36.18 -21.21 42.35
N GLN A 164 -35.73 -22.38 42.79
CA GLN A 164 -34.38 -22.87 42.50
C GLN A 164 -34.20 -23.20 41.02
N TYR A 165 -35.19 -23.86 40.41
CA TYR A 165 -35.13 -24.28 39.00
C TYR A 165 -34.96 -23.07 38.07
N TYR A 166 -35.80 -22.05 38.23
CA TYR A 166 -35.72 -20.84 37.40
C TYR A 166 -34.49 -19.99 37.72
N ALA A 167 -34.05 -19.96 38.98
CA ALA A 167 -32.85 -19.24 39.40
C ALA A 167 -31.55 -19.85 38.86
N GLN A 168 -31.49 -21.18 38.72
CA GLN A 168 -30.28 -21.88 38.28
C GLN A 168 -30.21 -22.07 36.76
N ASN A 169 -31.33 -21.96 36.06
CA ASN A 169 -31.36 -22.01 34.60
C ASN A 169 -30.82 -20.70 34.01
N VAL A 170 -29.56 -20.67 33.58
CA VAL A 170 -28.93 -19.48 32.98
C VAL A 170 -29.59 -19.02 31.67
N SER A 171 -30.35 -19.90 31.01
CA SER A 171 -31.16 -19.57 29.83
C SER A 171 -32.56 -19.08 30.20
N SER A 172 -32.89 -19.04 31.49
CA SER A 172 -34.13 -18.46 32.00
C SER A 172 -34.20 -16.99 31.60
N PRO A 173 -35.35 -16.50 31.09
CA PRO A 173 -35.53 -15.09 30.78
C PRO A 173 -35.40 -14.20 32.03
N TYR A 174 -35.42 -14.76 33.24
CA TYR A 174 -35.27 -14.04 34.50
C TYR A 174 -33.81 -13.90 34.96
N PHE A 175 -32.90 -14.76 34.50
CA PHE A 175 -31.50 -14.81 34.96
C PHE A 175 -30.66 -13.63 34.43
N ASN A 176 -30.86 -13.22 33.18
CA ASN A 176 -30.12 -12.10 32.57
C ASN A 176 -30.71 -10.73 32.93
N LYS A 177 -31.93 -10.68 33.49
CA LYS A 177 -32.65 -9.42 33.76
C LYS A 177 -32.04 -8.67 34.96
N ILE A 178 -31.71 -9.38 36.03
CA ILE A 178 -31.14 -8.83 37.29
C ILE A 178 -29.78 -8.10 37.18
N ARG A 179 -29.05 -8.22 36.06
CA ARG A 179 -27.81 -7.48 35.81
C ARG A 179 -28.04 -6.13 35.11
N ASN A 180 -29.25 -5.88 34.63
CA ASN A 180 -29.60 -4.72 33.78
C ASN A 180 -30.51 -3.71 34.48
N THR A 181 -30.46 -3.60 35.82
CA THR A 181 -31.29 -2.68 36.60
C THR A 181 -31.11 -1.23 36.12
N GLY A 182 -32.16 -0.62 35.54
CA GLY A 182 -32.27 0.85 35.50
C GLY A 182 -32.55 1.57 34.17
N ALA A 183 -32.80 0.91 33.04
CA ALA A 183 -33.17 1.63 31.80
C ALA A 183 -34.32 0.97 31.03
N VAL A 184 -35.51 1.61 31.06
CA VAL A 184 -36.55 1.33 30.07
C VAL A 184 -36.10 2.08 28.83
N GLU A 185 -35.71 1.35 27.80
CA GLU A 185 -35.41 1.97 26.52
C GLU A 185 -36.70 2.11 25.73
N LEU A 186 -37.24 3.32 25.73
CA LEU A 186 -38.12 3.80 24.67
C LEU A 186 -37.32 4.87 23.93
N SER A 187 -37.38 4.87 22.59
CA SER A 187 -36.85 5.99 21.82
C SER A 187 -37.42 7.28 22.38
N SER A 188 -36.57 8.22 22.81
CA SER A 188 -37.05 9.46 23.47
C SER A 188 -37.90 10.31 22.53
N VAL A 189 -37.71 10.12 21.23
CA VAL A 189 -38.48 10.73 20.14
C VAL A 189 -39.14 9.60 19.36
N VAL A 190 -40.46 9.67 19.24
CA VAL A 190 -41.26 8.72 18.46
C VAL A 190 -41.94 9.48 17.34
N ASN A 191 -41.61 9.12 16.10
CA ASN A 191 -42.21 9.72 14.92
C ASN A 191 -43.51 8.99 14.57
N GLY A 192 -44.58 9.77 14.39
CA GLY A 192 -45.86 9.28 13.90
C GLY A 192 -45.98 9.36 12.39
N LYS A 193 -46.64 8.38 11.78
CA LYS A 193 -47.14 8.48 10.41
C LYS A 193 -48.60 8.92 10.42
N GLU A 194 -48.95 9.86 9.55
CA GLU A 194 -50.35 10.24 9.33
C GLU A 194 -51.12 9.07 8.67
N GLU A 195 -52.29 8.76 9.23
CA GLU A 195 -53.26 7.80 8.71
C GLU A 195 -54.34 8.50 7.86
N THR A 196 -55.15 7.72 7.14
CA THR A 196 -56.26 8.25 6.34
C THR A 196 -57.36 8.82 7.24
N ASP A 197 -57.33 10.14 7.47
CA ASP A 197 -58.31 11.02 8.19
C ASP A 197 -57.72 11.95 9.26
N GLY A 198 -56.40 12.22 9.26
CA GLY A 198 -55.77 13.15 10.19
C GLY A 198 -55.49 12.56 11.58
N ARG A 199 -55.53 11.22 11.69
CA ARG A 199 -55.03 10.48 12.85
C ARG A 199 -53.54 10.17 12.68
N PHE A 200 -52.77 10.14 13.76
CA PHE A 200 -51.36 9.72 13.72
C PHE A 200 -51.20 8.38 14.40
N ARG A 201 -50.29 7.56 13.85
CA ARG A 201 -49.87 6.29 14.45
C ARG A 201 -48.35 6.23 14.54
N SER A 202 -47.81 5.99 15.73
CA SER A 202 -46.38 5.76 15.91
C SER A 202 -45.92 4.46 15.26
N GLU A 203 -44.61 4.31 15.12
CA GLU A 203 -44.00 2.99 15.00
C GLU A 203 -44.35 2.07 16.19
N THR A 204 -44.12 0.76 16.03
CA THR A 204 -44.34 -0.20 17.11
C THR A 204 -43.22 -0.09 18.13
N LEU A 205 -43.58 0.26 19.35
CA LEU A 205 -42.69 0.36 20.50
C LEU A 205 -42.68 -0.98 21.24
N THR A 206 -41.54 -1.31 21.82
CA THR A 206 -41.38 -2.48 22.69
C THR A 206 -40.86 -2.01 24.03
N VAL A 207 -41.46 -2.49 25.12
CA VAL A 207 -40.88 -2.27 26.46
C VAL A 207 -39.66 -3.18 26.62
N SER A 208 -38.45 -2.61 26.56
CA SER A 208 -37.17 -3.33 26.75
C SER A 208 -36.43 -2.90 28.02
N GLY A 209 -35.72 -3.84 28.66
CA GLY A 209 -34.85 -3.65 29.82
C GLY A 209 -35.24 -4.49 31.06
N ASP A 210 -34.65 -4.19 32.22
CA ASP A 210 -34.87 -4.89 33.49
C ASP A 210 -36.07 -4.33 34.26
N PHE A 211 -37.28 -4.70 33.82
CA PHE A 211 -38.51 -4.30 34.51
C PHE A 211 -39.38 -5.48 34.86
N THR A 212 -39.99 -5.28 35.99
CA THR A 212 -39.88 -6.24 37.07
C THR A 212 -40.89 -5.84 38.14
N GLY A 213 -41.17 -4.54 38.25
CA GLY A 213 -42.51 -4.06 38.53
C GLY A 213 -43.23 -3.50 37.29
N THR A 214 -44.09 -2.53 37.51
CA THR A 214 -45.08 -2.06 36.53
C THR A 214 -44.52 -0.96 35.63
N PHE A 215 -44.69 -1.04 34.30
CA PHE A 215 -44.48 0.11 33.39
C PHE A 215 -45.84 0.69 33.00
N GLY A 216 -46.05 1.99 33.11
CA GLY A 216 -47.30 2.59 32.68
C GLY A 216 -47.16 4.07 32.41
N PHE A 217 -48.03 4.57 31.53
CA PHE A 217 -48.16 6.00 31.33
C PHE A 217 -49.01 6.59 32.47
N ASP A 218 -48.52 7.66 33.09
CA ASP A 218 -49.16 8.23 34.27
C ASP A 218 -50.42 9.01 33.90
N THR A 219 -50.31 9.93 32.95
CA THR A 219 -51.44 10.70 32.41
C THR A 219 -51.17 10.96 30.95
N LEU A 220 -52.11 10.57 30.09
CA LEU A 220 -52.02 10.79 28.65
C LEU A 220 -52.60 12.16 28.28
N PRO A 221 -51.94 12.92 27.38
CA PRO A 221 -52.52 14.10 26.78
C PRO A 221 -53.86 13.80 26.08
N GLN A 222 -54.73 14.80 25.96
CA GLN A 222 -56.01 14.63 25.27
C GLN A 222 -55.82 14.15 23.82
N GLY A 223 -56.57 13.13 23.43
CA GLY A 223 -56.49 12.53 22.09
C GLY A 223 -55.35 11.53 21.91
N VAL A 224 -54.51 11.29 22.92
CA VAL A 224 -53.47 10.25 22.89
C VAL A 224 -54.04 8.94 23.44
N HIS A 225 -53.87 7.87 22.68
CA HIS A 225 -54.36 6.53 22.98
C HIS A 225 -53.22 5.52 22.79
N ILE A 226 -53.20 4.47 23.62
CA ILE A 226 -52.19 3.40 23.53
C ILE A 226 -52.90 2.13 23.09
N TYR A 227 -52.29 1.39 22.16
CA TYR A 227 -52.85 0.16 21.63
C TYR A 227 -51.87 -1.00 21.76
N ASP A 228 -52.38 -2.17 22.10
CA ASP A 228 -51.65 -3.42 22.07
C ASP A 228 -51.34 -3.81 20.61
N ALA A 229 -50.06 -3.97 20.27
CA ALA A 229 -49.66 -4.17 18.87
C ALA A 229 -50.04 -5.55 18.32
N ALA A 230 -50.28 -6.54 19.19
CA ALA A 230 -50.64 -7.89 18.78
C ALA A 230 -52.16 -8.05 18.56
N THR A 231 -52.97 -7.36 19.37
CA THR A 231 -54.43 -7.51 19.37
C THR A 231 -55.17 -6.33 18.75
N ASP A 232 -54.49 -5.21 18.49
CA ASP A 232 -55.09 -3.96 17.98
C ASP A 232 -56.18 -3.38 18.92
N THR A 233 -56.09 -3.69 20.22
CA THR A 233 -57.05 -3.23 21.23
C THR A 233 -56.49 -2.08 22.06
N GLU A 234 -57.34 -1.10 22.37
CA GLU A 234 -56.95 0.06 23.18
C GLU A 234 -56.66 -0.34 24.63
N ILE A 235 -55.53 0.11 25.14
CA ILE A 235 -55.09 -0.05 26.51
C ILE A 235 -55.54 1.19 27.29
N THR A 236 -56.56 1.02 28.15
CA THR A 236 -57.19 2.13 28.89
C THR A 236 -56.82 2.12 30.38
N GLY A 237 -56.62 3.31 30.95
CA GLY A 237 -56.23 3.50 32.35
C GLY A 237 -54.73 3.31 32.63
N LYS A 238 -54.31 3.40 33.90
CA LYS A 238 -52.95 3.07 34.34
C LYS A 238 -52.76 1.56 34.31
N GLN A 239 -52.52 1.01 33.13
CA GLN A 239 -52.31 -0.42 32.88
C GLN A 239 -50.81 -0.69 32.74
N ASN A 240 -50.37 -1.77 33.36
CA ASN A 240 -48.97 -2.15 33.42
C ASN A 240 -48.58 -2.87 32.12
N LEU A 241 -47.74 -2.27 31.30
CA LEU A 241 -47.14 -2.91 30.13
C LEU A 241 -45.99 -3.80 30.60
N GLU A 242 -46.07 -5.09 30.28
CA GLU A 242 -45.03 -6.05 30.62
C GLU A 242 -43.80 -5.91 29.72
N VAL A 243 -42.62 -6.28 30.21
CA VAL A 243 -41.40 -6.33 29.38
C VAL A 243 -41.60 -7.30 28.22
N GLY A 244 -41.22 -6.87 27.02
CA GLY A 244 -41.44 -7.61 25.78
C GLY A 244 -42.83 -7.40 25.18
N LYS A 245 -43.73 -6.70 25.86
CA LYS A 245 -45.00 -6.28 25.27
C LYS A 245 -44.75 -5.21 24.22
N GLN A 246 -45.37 -5.41 23.06
CA GLN A 246 -45.35 -4.45 21.95
C GLN A 246 -46.62 -3.63 21.96
N PHE A 247 -46.48 -2.33 21.75
CA PHE A 247 -47.58 -1.39 21.70
C PHE A 247 -47.29 -0.28 20.70
N TYR A 248 -48.31 0.48 20.30
CA TYR A 248 -48.14 1.70 19.54
C TYR A 248 -49.05 2.79 20.09
N ILE A 249 -48.72 4.04 19.79
CA ILE A 249 -49.44 5.22 20.22
C ILE A 249 -50.24 5.74 19.03
N ARG A 250 -51.51 6.06 19.27
CA ARG A 250 -52.39 6.70 18.29
C ARG A 250 -52.82 8.06 18.82
N TYR A 251 -52.72 9.08 17.98
CA TYR A 251 -53.28 10.38 18.26
C TYR A 251 -54.54 10.60 17.41
N ILE A 252 -55.64 10.97 18.07
CA ILE A 252 -56.96 11.21 17.49
C ILE A 252 -57.46 12.57 18.00
N GLY A 253 -57.29 13.62 17.19
CA GLY A 253 -57.72 14.97 17.56
C GLY A 253 -57.17 16.06 16.65
N GLN A 254 -57.47 17.31 16.99
CA GLN A 254 -56.81 18.50 16.43
C GLN A 254 -55.89 19.09 17.50
N THR A 255 -54.64 19.34 17.15
CA THR A 255 -53.65 20.02 17.99
C THR A 255 -52.80 20.93 17.13
N ASP A 256 -52.46 22.11 17.65
CA ASP A 256 -51.49 23.02 17.03
C ASP A 256 -50.04 22.68 17.46
N ALA A 257 -49.87 21.72 18.38
CA ALA A 257 -48.54 21.28 18.84
C ALA A 257 -47.96 20.21 17.90
N SER A 258 -46.74 20.44 17.43
CA SER A 258 -45.96 19.47 16.64
C SER A 258 -45.32 18.35 17.48
N VAL A 259 -45.23 18.54 18.81
CA VAL A 259 -44.68 17.59 19.77
C VAL A 259 -45.59 17.47 20.99
N LEU A 260 -45.88 16.24 21.42
CA LEU A 260 -46.60 15.92 22.66
C LEU A 260 -45.67 15.19 23.63
N GLN A 261 -45.63 15.63 24.90
CA GLN A 261 -44.87 14.94 25.95
C GLN A 261 -45.77 13.99 26.75
N LEU A 262 -45.35 12.73 26.88
CA LEU A 262 -46.01 11.69 27.65
C LEU A 262 -45.13 11.29 28.84
N SER A 263 -45.66 11.39 30.06
CA SER A 263 -44.97 10.90 31.24
C SER A 263 -45.27 9.42 31.48
N TYR A 264 -44.23 8.64 31.76
CA TYR A 264 -44.37 7.24 32.17
C TYR A 264 -43.63 6.99 33.49
N SER A 265 -44.11 6.00 34.23
CA SER A 265 -43.46 5.49 35.43
C SER A 265 -43.13 4.01 35.27
N TYR A 266 -42.04 3.59 35.92
CA TYR A 266 -41.64 2.20 35.96
C TYR A 266 -40.99 1.81 37.28
N ASP A 267 -41.17 0.55 37.67
CA ASP A 267 -40.60 -0.02 38.88
C ASP A 267 -39.49 -1.04 38.56
N THR A 268 -38.39 -0.93 39.30
CA THR A 268 -37.28 -1.91 39.29
C THR A 268 -37.19 -2.61 40.63
N HIS A 269 -36.65 -3.82 40.67
CA HIS A 269 -36.29 -4.49 41.91
C HIS A 269 -34.77 -4.47 42.10
N GLU A 270 -34.31 -3.83 43.17
CA GLU A 270 -32.91 -3.84 43.56
C GLU A 270 -32.66 -4.95 44.59
N VAL A 271 -31.64 -5.77 44.35
CA VAL A 271 -31.16 -6.74 45.35
C VAL A 271 -30.07 -6.08 46.18
N PHE A 272 -30.19 -6.16 47.50
CA PHE A 272 -29.26 -5.53 48.43
C PHE A 272 -28.75 -6.50 49.48
N TYR A 273 -27.56 -6.18 50.01
CA TYR A 273 -26.90 -6.92 51.07
C TYR A 273 -26.83 -6.08 52.34
N LEU A 274 -27.12 -6.66 53.49
CA LEU A 274 -26.93 -6.03 54.79
C LEU A 274 -25.80 -6.74 55.53
N LYS A 275 -24.64 -6.09 55.61
CA LYS A 275 -23.49 -6.61 56.35
C LYS A 275 -23.57 -6.17 57.80
N THR A 276 -23.50 -7.10 58.74
CA THR A 276 -23.41 -6.77 60.16
C THR A 276 -21.98 -6.42 60.55
N ASN A 277 -21.82 -5.40 61.40
CA ASN A 277 -20.53 -5.10 62.03
C ASN A 277 -20.17 -6.09 63.16
N ASN A 278 -21.09 -7.00 63.52
CA ASN A 278 -20.89 -8.03 64.53
C ASN A 278 -20.99 -9.41 63.89
N SER A 279 -19.85 -10.01 63.58
CA SER A 279 -19.71 -11.30 62.90
C SER A 279 -20.31 -12.50 63.65
N VAL A 280 -20.77 -12.33 64.89
CA VAL A 280 -21.59 -13.34 65.59
C VAL A 280 -22.95 -13.51 64.92
N TYR A 281 -23.48 -12.45 64.31
CA TYR A 281 -24.78 -12.48 63.64
C TYR A 281 -24.64 -12.77 62.14
N GLN A 282 -25.71 -13.29 61.54
CA GLN A 282 -25.80 -13.52 60.11
C GLN A 282 -25.96 -12.20 59.35
N ASP A 283 -25.28 -12.07 58.22
CA ASP A 283 -25.59 -11.03 57.23
C ASP A 283 -26.97 -11.32 56.60
N MET A 284 -27.59 -10.28 56.03
CA MET A 284 -28.92 -10.40 55.42
C MET A 284 -28.88 -10.04 53.93
N VAL A 285 -29.86 -10.54 53.19
CA VAL A 285 -30.09 -10.19 51.79
C VAL A 285 -31.58 -9.90 51.58
N GLY A 286 -31.92 -9.00 50.67
CA GLY A 286 -33.32 -8.70 50.38
C GLY A 286 -33.49 -8.03 49.03
N THR A 287 -34.75 -7.78 48.70
CA THR A 287 -35.15 -7.03 47.50
C THR A 287 -35.97 -5.82 47.88
N GLU A 288 -35.85 -4.74 47.13
CA GLU A 288 -36.67 -3.56 47.29
C GLU A 288 -37.15 -3.06 45.93
N VAL A 289 -38.40 -2.58 45.88
CA VAL A 289 -38.93 -1.93 44.69
C VAL A 289 -38.49 -0.46 44.69
N LYS A 290 -37.95 -0.01 43.56
CA LYS A 290 -37.60 1.40 43.32
C LYS A 290 -38.35 1.90 42.10
N SER A 291 -39.14 2.93 42.31
CA SER A 291 -39.92 3.60 41.28
C SER A 291 -39.12 4.69 40.58
N HIS A 292 -39.33 4.80 39.28
CA HIS A 292 -38.69 5.75 38.38
C HIS A 292 -39.76 6.42 37.50
N THR A 293 -39.41 7.57 36.96
CA THR A 293 -40.25 8.31 36.00
C THR A 293 -39.42 8.72 34.79
N GLY A 294 -40.04 8.75 33.62
CA GLY A 294 -39.45 9.24 32.39
C GLY A 294 -40.47 10.00 31.54
N THR A 295 -39.96 10.60 30.46
CA THR A 295 -40.76 11.33 29.48
C THR A 295 -40.50 10.79 28.08
N LEU A 296 -41.54 10.74 27.27
CA LEU A 296 -41.53 10.34 25.87
C LEU A 296 -42.06 11.49 25.02
N GLU A 297 -41.34 11.87 23.96
CA GLU A 297 -41.79 12.90 23.02
C GLU A 297 -42.38 12.24 21.77
N LEU A 298 -43.68 12.49 21.53
CA LEU A 298 -44.40 12.07 20.34
C LEU A 298 -44.42 13.22 19.34
N HIS A 299 -43.71 13.06 18.23
CA HIS A 299 -43.67 14.03 17.14
C HIS A 299 -44.80 13.69 16.16
N LEU A 300 -45.67 14.67 15.92
CA LEU A 300 -46.85 14.54 15.06
C LEU A 300 -46.55 14.95 13.61
N GLU A 301 -45.29 15.19 13.27
CA GLU A 301 -44.86 15.45 11.89
C GLU A 301 -43.72 14.49 11.54
N GLU A 302 -43.77 13.92 10.34
CA GLU A 302 -42.64 13.16 9.80
C GLU A 302 -41.53 14.17 9.50
N GLU A 303 -40.44 14.13 10.27
CA GLU A 303 -39.30 14.99 9.98
C GLU A 303 -38.78 14.67 8.57
N ALA A 304 -38.71 15.70 7.73
CA ALA A 304 -38.15 15.54 6.40
C ALA A 304 -36.71 15.01 6.53
N THR A 305 -36.42 13.95 5.78
CA THR A 305 -35.08 13.36 5.75
C THR A 305 -34.44 13.56 4.39
N VAL A 306 -33.11 13.60 4.41
CA VAL A 306 -32.25 13.67 3.23
C VAL A 306 -31.28 12.49 3.25
N SER A 307 -30.56 12.33 2.15
CA SER A 307 -29.44 11.41 2.05
C SER A 307 -28.19 12.17 1.64
N HIS A 308 -27.02 11.69 2.04
CA HIS A 308 -25.75 12.19 1.55
C HIS A 308 -24.93 11.05 0.96
N THR A 309 -24.37 11.24 -0.22
CA THR A 309 -23.51 10.26 -0.89
C THR A 309 -22.08 10.74 -0.88
N VAL A 310 -21.13 9.85 -0.62
CA VAL A 310 -19.71 10.12 -0.89
C VAL A 310 -19.20 9.16 -1.94
N THR A 311 -18.44 9.70 -2.89
CA THR A 311 -17.74 8.94 -3.93
C THR A 311 -16.26 9.29 -3.90
N LYS A 312 -15.39 8.27 -3.98
CA LYS A 312 -13.95 8.44 -4.04
C LYS A 312 -13.42 8.21 -5.45
N LYS A 313 -12.70 9.20 -5.96
CA LYS A 313 -12.00 9.19 -7.25
C LYS A 313 -10.48 9.13 -7.04
N TRP A 314 -9.81 8.33 -7.85
CA TRP A 314 -8.35 8.20 -7.86
C TRP A 314 -7.77 8.74 -9.17
N GLU A 315 -6.85 9.69 -9.07
CA GLU A 315 -6.09 10.25 -10.19
C GLU A 315 -4.60 9.87 -10.05
N ASP A 316 -4.30 8.61 -10.35
CA ASP A 316 -2.99 7.96 -10.09
C ASP A 316 -2.48 7.12 -11.27
N THR A 317 -2.98 7.38 -12.48
CA THR A 317 -2.64 6.65 -13.71
C THR A 317 -2.87 5.13 -13.57
N GLN A 318 -4.07 4.75 -13.12
CA GLN A 318 -4.45 3.35 -12.88
C GLN A 318 -3.53 2.65 -11.87
N ASN A 319 -3.17 3.36 -10.79
CA ASN A 319 -2.28 2.87 -9.75
C ASN A 319 -0.92 2.38 -10.30
N GLN A 320 -0.31 3.16 -11.21
CA GLN A 320 0.94 2.80 -11.88
C GLN A 320 2.04 2.37 -10.89
N ASP A 321 2.17 3.13 -9.82
CA ASP A 321 3.21 2.96 -8.81
C ASP A 321 2.80 1.98 -7.69
N GLY A 322 1.58 1.44 -7.72
CA GLY A 322 1.11 0.43 -6.76
C GLY A 322 0.90 0.95 -5.34
N VAL A 323 0.87 2.28 -5.13
CA VAL A 323 0.78 2.93 -3.82
C VAL A 323 -0.64 3.19 -3.35
N ARG A 324 -1.67 2.93 -4.18
CA ARG A 324 -3.07 3.09 -3.77
C ARG A 324 -3.39 2.16 -2.59
N PRO A 325 -3.92 2.67 -1.47
CA PRO A 325 -4.32 1.83 -0.36
C PRO A 325 -5.52 0.95 -0.75
N THR A 326 -5.72 -0.16 -0.03
CA THR A 326 -6.85 -1.06 -0.25
C THR A 326 -8.18 -0.50 0.25
N GLU A 327 -8.12 0.44 1.19
CA GLU A 327 -9.28 1.11 1.78
C GLU A 327 -8.91 2.50 2.32
N ILE A 328 -9.92 3.36 2.47
CA ILE A 328 -9.83 4.63 3.21
C ILE A 328 -11.02 4.75 4.16
N LYS A 329 -10.90 5.64 5.15
CA LYS A 329 -12.01 6.00 6.04
C LYS A 329 -12.51 7.40 5.74
N VAL A 330 -13.82 7.57 5.70
CA VAL A 330 -14.49 8.85 5.46
C VAL A 330 -15.47 9.15 6.60
N GLN A 331 -15.43 10.38 7.10
CA GLN A 331 -16.29 10.88 8.16
C GLN A 331 -17.37 11.79 7.58
N LEU A 332 -18.64 11.49 7.84
CA LEU A 332 -19.74 12.45 7.60
C LEU A 332 -19.64 13.60 8.61
N LYS A 333 -19.88 14.82 8.14
CA LYS A 333 -19.98 16.03 8.94
C LYS A 333 -21.40 16.59 8.83
N ALA A 334 -21.98 16.97 9.96
CA ALA A 334 -23.20 17.77 10.06
C ALA A 334 -22.81 19.15 10.59
N ASP A 335 -23.02 20.20 9.80
CA ASP A 335 -22.60 21.57 10.10
C ASP A 335 -21.10 21.68 10.49
N GLY A 336 -20.26 20.88 9.83
CA GLY A 336 -18.81 20.82 10.08
C GLY A 336 -18.39 19.94 11.28
N ILE A 337 -19.34 19.35 12.02
CA ILE A 337 -19.07 18.49 13.18
C ILE A 337 -19.21 17.03 12.77
N SER A 338 -18.30 16.16 13.22
CA SER A 338 -18.38 14.71 12.96
C SER A 338 -19.73 14.13 13.39
N HIS A 339 -20.38 13.41 12.48
CA HIS A 339 -21.68 12.79 12.65
C HIS A 339 -21.58 11.28 12.41
N GLY A 340 -21.80 10.48 13.46
CA GLY A 340 -21.66 9.02 13.42
C GLY A 340 -20.22 8.53 13.28
N GLU A 341 -20.07 7.21 13.15
CA GLU A 341 -18.78 6.56 12.95
C GLU A 341 -18.28 6.72 11.50
N PRO A 342 -16.95 6.81 11.28
CA PRO A 342 -16.38 6.79 9.94
C PRO A 342 -16.74 5.53 9.16
N VAL A 343 -17.03 5.68 7.88
CA VAL A 343 -17.31 4.59 6.95
C VAL A 343 -16.05 4.22 6.16
N VAL A 344 -15.96 2.96 5.75
CA VAL A 344 -14.84 2.45 4.95
C VAL A 344 -15.22 2.45 3.48
N LEU A 345 -14.40 3.08 2.63
CA LEU A 345 -14.51 3.00 1.17
C LEU A 345 -13.40 2.11 0.63
N ASN A 346 -13.75 1.21 -0.28
CA ASN A 346 -12.82 0.25 -0.90
C ASN A 346 -13.35 -0.21 -2.27
N GLU A 347 -12.61 -1.08 -2.95
CA GLU A 347 -13.02 -1.61 -4.26
C GLU A 347 -14.36 -2.38 -4.19
N ALA A 348 -14.64 -3.08 -3.09
CA ALA A 348 -15.82 -3.92 -2.97
C ALA A 348 -17.14 -3.13 -2.93
N ASN A 349 -17.11 -1.90 -2.42
CA ASN A 349 -18.24 -0.97 -2.47
C ASN A 349 -18.14 0.06 -3.60
N GLY A 350 -17.25 -0.16 -4.58
CA GLY A 350 -17.08 0.76 -5.70
C GLY A 350 -16.60 2.14 -5.27
N TRP A 351 -15.88 2.22 -4.14
CA TRP A 351 -15.38 3.46 -3.56
C TRP A 351 -16.50 4.47 -3.26
N SER A 352 -17.69 4.01 -2.89
CA SER A 352 -18.82 4.90 -2.53
C SER A 352 -19.59 4.42 -1.31
N TYR A 353 -20.28 5.36 -0.67
CA TYR A 353 -21.19 5.10 0.43
C TYR A 353 -22.32 6.13 0.45
N ARG A 354 -23.54 5.71 0.84
CA ARG A 354 -24.71 6.59 0.99
C ARG A 354 -25.25 6.51 2.41
N TRP A 355 -25.26 7.66 3.09
CA TRP A 355 -25.98 7.83 4.35
C TRP A 355 -27.44 8.15 4.04
N GLU A 356 -28.36 7.38 4.62
CA GLU A 356 -29.81 7.51 4.45
C GLU A 356 -30.45 8.09 5.72
N ASN A 357 -31.69 8.56 5.60
CA ASN A 357 -32.54 8.98 6.72
C ASN A 357 -31.87 10.03 7.64
N LEU A 358 -31.09 10.94 7.04
CA LEU A 358 -30.47 12.04 7.77
C LEU A 358 -31.52 13.14 7.99
N PRO A 359 -31.64 13.72 9.19
CA PRO A 359 -32.56 14.84 9.42
C PRO A 359 -32.29 16.00 8.44
N GLU A 360 -33.31 16.54 7.78
CA GLU A 360 -33.13 17.71 6.92
C GLU A 360 -32.79 18.97 7.73
N SER A 361 -33.36 19.08 8.94
CA SER A 361 -33.21 20.27 9.78
C SER A 361 -33.06 19.93 11.26
N LYS A 362 -32.43 20.83 12.01
CA LYS A 362 -32.38 20.81 13.47
C LYS A 362 -32.80 22.18 14.00
N ASP A 363 -33.74 22.21 14.93
CA ASP A 363 -34.31 23.44 15.50
C ASP A 363 -34.82 24.42 14.42
N GLY A 364 -35.41 23.89 13.34
CA GLY A 364 -35.93 24.66 12.21
C GLY A 364 -34.85 25.23 11.25
N LYS A 365 -33.58 24.84 11.40
CA LYS A 365 -32.48 25.21 10.48
C LYS A 365 -32.01 24.00 9.67
N LYS A 366 -31.93 24.15 8.34
CA LYS A 366 -31.42 23.09 7.45
C LYS A 366 -29.97 22.74 7.84
N ILE A 367 -29.71 21.45 8.02
CA ILE A 367 -28.37 20.94 8.33
C ILE A 367 -27.55 20.87 7.03
N GLN A 368 -26.29 21.31 7.09
CA GLN A 368 -25.35 21.15 5.99
C GLN A 368 -24.54 19.86 6.17
N TYR A 369 -24.72 18.91 5.27
CA TYR A 369 -23.95 17.67 5.26
C TYR A 369 -22.78 17.74 4.29
N THR A 370 -21.59 17.34 4.76
CA THR A 370 -20.39 17.17 3.93
C THR A 370 -19.65 15.91 4.37
N ALA A 371 -18.71 15.42 3.56
CA ALA A 371 -17.90 14.25 3.90
C ALA A 371 -16.40 14.59 3.81
N GLU A 372 -15.62 14.13 4.78
CA GLU A 372 -14.19 14.40 4.87
C GLU A 372 -13.40 13.09 4.98
N GLU A 373 -12.28 12.98 4.27
CA GLU A 373 -11.37 11.85 4.41
C GLU A 373 -10.66 11.93 5.77
N VAL A 374 -10.67 10.84 6.56
CA VAL A 374 -10.10 10.85 7.92
C VAL A 374 -8.58 11.06 7.88
N ASN A 375 -7.90 10.47 6.89
CA ASN A 375 -6.47 10.69 6.64
C ASN A 375 -6.19 10.60 5.14
N THR A 376 -5.47 11.58 4.59
CA THR A 376 -4.93 11.48 3.23
C THR A 376 -3.87 10.38 3.17
N PRO A 377 -3.97 9.42 2.24
CA PRO A 377 -2.97 8.38 2.02
C PRO A 377 -1.60 8.95 1.67
N ASP A 378 -0.54 8.25 2.08
CA ASP A 378 0.84 8.65 1.81
C ASP A 378 1.10 8.79 0.30
N GLY A 379 1.73 9.89 -0.10
CA GLY A 379 2.04 10.17 -1.50
C GLY A 379 0.88 10.74 -2.32
N TYR A 380 -0.28 10.98 -1.72
CA TYR A 380 -1.43 11.61 -2.36
C TYR A 380 -1.69 13.04 -1.87
N THR A 381 -2.38 13.81 -2.70
CA THR A 381 -3.03 15.07 -2.32
C THR A 381 -4.53 14.95 -2.53
N SER A 382 -5.34 15.31 -1.53
CA SER A 382 -6.81 15.23 -1.61
C SER A 382 -7.43 16.57 -2.05
N SER A 383 -8.50 16.50 -2.84
CA SER A 383 -9.41 17.61 -3.14
C SER A 383 -10.88 17.18 -2.97
N TYR A 384 -11.75 18.16 -2.78
CA TYR A 384 -13.16 17.95 -2.44
C TYR A 384 -14.05 18.76 -3.38
N GLU A 385 -15.05 18.10 -3.95
CA GLU A 385 -16.14 18.73 -4.68
C GLU A 385 -17.45 18.43 -3.93
N GLU A 386 -18.07 19.48 -3.41
CA GLU A 386 -19.30 19.39 -2.62
C GLU A 386 -20.49 19.89 -3.44
N SER A 387 -21.58 19.13 -3.40
CA SER A 387 -22.87 19.48 -4.01
C SER A 387 -24.01 19.03 -3.09
N ASP A 388 -25.24 19.46 -3.37
CA ASP A 388 -26.39 19.14 -2.51
C ASP A 388 -26.61 17.61 -2.48
N GLY A 389 -26.35 17.00 -1.33
CA GLY A 389 -26.47 15.55 -1.11
C GLY A 389 -25.31 14.69 -1.64
N GLU A 390 -24.23 15.27 -2.16
CA GLU A 390 -23.07 14.50 -2.65
C GLU A 390 -21.71 15.18 -2.38
N THR A 391 -20.73 14.38 -1.99
CA THR A 391 -19.32 14.77 -1.91
C THR A 391 -18.46 13.85 -2.78
N VAL A 392 -17.65 14.42 -3.66
CA VAL A 392 -16.61 13.69 -4.39
C VAL A 392 -15.25 14.02 -3.79
N ILE A 393 -14.55 13.00 -3.30
CA ILE A 393 -13.18 13.11 -2.79
C ILE A 393 -12.25 12.61 -3.89
N THR A 394 -11.35 13.46 -4.38
CA THR A 394 -10.36 13.07 -5.39
C THR A 394 -8.97 13.03 -4.76
N ASN A 395 -8.30 11.88 -4.83
CA ASN A 395 -6.89 11.79 -4.46
C ASN A 395 -6.03 11.69 -5.70
N THR A 396 -5.10 12.64 -5.84
CA THR A 396 -4.17 12.73 -6.96
C THR A 396 -2.78 12.27 -6.53
N HIS A 397 -2.15 11.43 -7.33
CA HIS A 397 -0.76 11.01 -7.18
C HIS A 397 -0.03 11.20 -8.51
N VAL A 398 1.09 11.91 -8.46
CA VAL A 398 1.97 12.11 -9.62
C VAL A 398 2.97 10.96 -9.65
N PRO A 399 2.89 10.04 -10.63
CA PRO A 399 3.76 8.87 -10.65
C PRO A 399 5.24 9.23 -10.83
N GLU A 400 6.12 8.41 -10.26
CA GLU A 400 7.55 8.56 -10.42
C GLU A 400 7.98 8.31 -11.87
N SER A 401 8.82 9.21 -12.38
CA SER A 401 9.46 9.06 -13.70
C SER A 401 10.97 9.16 -13.59
N ILE A 402 11.64 8.50 -14.54
CA ILE A 402 13.10 8.46 -14.66
C ILE A 402 13.51 8.82 -16.08
N SER A 403 14.80 9.07 -16.27
CA SER A 403 15.41 9.22 -17.58
C SER A 403 16.48 8.15 -17.78
N LYS A 404 16.60 7.68 -19.02
CA LYS A 404 17.59 6.69 -19.45
C LYS A 404 18.35 7.25 -20.64
N THR A 405 19.67 7.26 -20.56
CA THR A 405 20.54 7.69 -21.65
C THR A 405 21.26 6.49 -22.23
N VAL A 406 21.16 6.30 -23.54
CA VAL A 406 22.01 5.36 -24.28
C VAL A 406 23.18 6.09 -24.89
N THR A 407 24.35 5.49 -24.84
CA THR A 407 25.57 5.97 -25.51
C THR A 407 26.06 4.92 -26.51
N LYS A 408 26.57 5.40 -27.65
CA LYS A 408 27.20 4.58 -28.67
C LYS A 408 28.70 4.87 -28.71
N LEU A 409 29.50 3.82 -28.50
CA LEU A 409 30.94 3.82 -28.63
C LEU A 409 31.36 3.09 -29.90
N TRP A 410 32.33 3.65 -30.61
CA TRP A 410 32.96 3.05 -31.78
C TRP A 410 34.40 2.69 -31.45
N LYS A 411 34.75 1.40 -31.52
CA LYS A 411 36.11 0.87 -31.43
C LYS A 411 36.61 0.51 -32.82
N ASP A 412 36.90 1.54 -33.61
CA ASP A 412 37.21 1.44 -35.04
C ASP A 412 38.37 2.34 -35.49
N ASP A 413 39.29 2.61 -34.56
CA ASP A 413 40.48 3.45 -34.79
C ASP A 413 40.12 4.85 -35.36
N ASN A 414 39.07 5.48 -34.82
CA ASN A 414 38.52 6.76 -35.30
C ASN A 414 38.01 6.70 -36.75
N ASN A 415 37.22 5.66 -37.06
CA ASN A 415 36.69 5.41 -38.40
C ASN A 415 37.79 5.29 -39.47
N ARG A 416 38.94 4.67 -39.12
CA ARG A 416 40.10 4.54 -40.00
C ARG A 416 39.73 3.91 -41.35
N ALA A 417 38.87 2.90 -41.35
CA ALA A 417 38.43 2.20 -42.57
C ALA A 417 37.27 2.87 -43.32
N GLY A 418 36.70 3.97 -42.82
CA GLY A 418 35.56 4.65 -43.44
C GLY A 418 34.25 3.83 -43.47
N LYS A 419 34.17 2.74 -42.70
CA LYS A 419 33.01 1.83 -42.68
C LYS A 419 31.92 2.22 -41.66
N ARG A 420 32.18 3.20 -40.80
CA ARG A 420 31.18 3.67 -39.84
C ARG A 420 29.98 4.27 -40.59
N PRO A 421 28.74 3.82 -40.32
CA PRO A 421 27.55 4.42 -40.93
C PRO A 421 27.28 5.82 -40.39
N ASN A 422 26.45 6.58 -41.11
CA ASN A 422 26.04 7.92 -40.66
C ASN A 422 25.06 7.89 -39.47
N SER A 423 24.32 6.79 -39.31
CA SER A 423 23.37 6.58 -38.22
C SER A 423 23.23 5.11 -37.85
N ILE A 424 22.71 4.86 -36.66
CA ILE A 424 22.23 3.55 -36.22
C ILE A 424 20.83 3.70 -35.63
N GLN A 425 20.05 2.63 -35.63
CA GLN A 425 18.76 2.58 -34.94
C GLN A 425 18.91 1.81 -33.62
N VAL A 426 18.42 2.40 -32.53
CA VAL A 426 18.44 1.80 -31.20
C VAL A 426 17.03 1.71 -30.65
N GLN A 427 16.68 0.53 -30.14
CA GLN A 427 15.37 0.24 -29.58
C GLN A 427 15.43 0.23 -28.05
N LEU A 428 14.54 0.97 -27.40
CA LEU A 428 14.29 0.88 -25.96
C LEU A 428 13.22 -0.19 -25.71
N LYS A 429 13.51 -1.10 -24.79
CA LYS A 429 12.58 -2.12 -24.30
C LYS A 429 12.31 -1.92 -22.81
N ALA A 430 11.04 -1.99 -22.42
CA ALA A 430 10.58 -1.98 -21.03
C ALA A 430 9.98 -3.36 -20.72
N ASN A 431 10.54 -4.07 -19.75
CA ASN A 431 10.14 -5.45 -19.40
C ASN A 431 10.06 -6.38 -20.64
N GLY A 432 11.03 -6.23 -21.56
CA GLY A 432 11.11 -6.99 -22.80
C GLY A 432 10.21 -6.50 -23.95
N THR A 433 9.26 -5.58 -23.69
CA THR A 433 8.38 -5.01 -24.72
C THR A 433 9.00 -3.76 -25.33
N VAL A 434 8.97 -3.66 -26.65
CA VAL A 434 9.43 -2.47 -27.39
C VAL A 434 8.60 -1.24 -27.00
N LYS A 435 9.29 -0.17 -26.60
CA LYS A 435 8.67 1.13 -26.29
C LYS A 435 8.87 2.13 -27.41
N GLU A 436 10.11 2.28 -27.87
CA GLU A 436 10.48 3.28 -28.85
C GLU A 436 11.72 2.82 -29.62
N THR A 437 11.88 3.32 -30.84
CA THR A 437 13.10 3.16 -31.64
C THR A 437 13.57 4.54 -32.07
N VAL A 438 14.85 4.83 -31.81
CA VAL A 438 15.45 6.14 -32.04
C VAL A 438 16.66 6.02 -32.95
N GLU A 439 16.91 7.06 -33.73
CA GLU A 439 18.11 7.17 -34.54
C GLU A 439 19.21 7.91 -33.76
N ILE A 440 20.41 7.32 -33.72
CA ILE A 440 21.60 7.93 -33.12
C ILE A 440 22.62 8.22 -34.21
N THR A 441 23.22 9.41 -34.18
CA THR A 441 24.13 9.90 -35.23
C THR A 441 25.33 10.60 -34.60
N GLU A 442 26.34 10.93 -35.42
CA GLU A 442 27.44 11.77 -34.94
C GLU A 442 26.98 13.17 -34.48
N LYS A 443 25.94 13.73 -35.11
CA LYS A 443 25.43 15.08 -34.80
C LYS A 443 24.91 15.21 -33.37
N ASN A 444 24.34 14.14 -32.81
CA ASN A 444 23.88 14.12 -31.41
C ASN A 444 24.96 13.63 -30.43
N GLY A 445 26.21 13.47 -30.91
CA GLY A 445 27.32 12.97 -30.12
C GLY A 445 27.18 11.49 -29.79
N TRP A 446 26.53 10.71 -30.66
CA TRP A 446 26.31 9.28 -30.49
C TRP A 446 25.59 8.93 -29.18
N LYS A 447 24.59 9.73 -28.79
CA LYS A 447 23.79 9.51 -27.58
C LYS A 447 22.33 9.92 -27.76
N TYR A 448 21.46 9.31 -26.99
CA TYR A 448 20.05 9.69 -26.89
C TYR A 448 19.54 9.51 -25.46
N THR A 449 18.68 10.41 -24.99
CA THR A 449 18.05 10.32 -23.67
C THR A 449 16.54 10.21 -23.82
N TRP A 450 15.97 9.14 -23.29
CA TRP A 450 14.54 9.03 -23.06
C TRP A 450 14.22 9.67 -21.71
N GLU A 451 13.38 10.70 -21.72
CA GLU A 451 12.90 11.38 -20.52
C GLU A 451 11.48 10.91 -20.15
N HIS A 452 11.08 11.17 -18.91
CA HIS A 452 9.72 10.88 -18.41
C HIS A 452 9.28 9.42 -18.56
N LEU A 453 10.24 8.49 -18.50
CA LEU A 453 9.93 7.06 -18.50
C LEU A 453 9.30 6.68 -17.15
N PRO A 454 8.18 5.92 -17.13
CA PRO A 454 7.63 5.45 -15.88
C PRO A 454 8.66 4.59 -15.14
N LYS A 455 8.78 4.78 -13.82
CA LYS A 455 9.68 3.97 -13.01
C LYS A 455 9.06 2.60 -12.68
N TYR A 456 7.76 2.59 -12.43
CA TYR A 456 7.01 1.40 -12.03
C TYR A 456 5.91 1.07 -13.04
N GLN A 457 5.51 -0.21 -13.08
CA GLN A 457 4.33 -0.70 -13.76
C GLN A 457 3.60 -1.67 -12.85
N GLY A 458 2.41 -1.30 -12.38
CA GLY A 458 1.64 -2.09 -11.41
C GLY A 458 2.41 -2.31 -10.10
N GLY A 459 3.15 -1.29 -9.64
CA GLY A 459 3.96 -1.35 -8.42
C GLY A 459 5.29 -2.09 -8.53
N GLN A 460 5.66 -2.62 -9.70
CA GLN A 460 6.96 -3.28 -9.92
C GLN A 460 7.88 -2.38 -10.74
N GLU A 461 9.16 -2.30 -10.36
CA GLU A 461 10.14 -1.47 -11.08
C GLU A 461 10.34 -2.00 -12.50
N ILE A 462 10.28 -1.11 -13.49
CA ILE A 462 10.43 -1.46 -14.90
C ILE A 462 11.91 -1.67 -15.22
N VAL A 463 12.22 -2.82 -15.83
CA VAL A 463 13.55 -3.11 -16.36
C VAL A 463 13.66 -2.56 -17.77
N TYR A 464 14.47 -1.50 -17.93
CA TYR A 464 14.79 -0.88 -19.22
C TYR A 464 16.06 -1.49 -19.83
N MET A 465 15.97 -1.87 -21.10
CA MET A 465 17.08 -2.42 -21.89
C MET A 465 17.14 -1.75 -23.27
N VAL A 466 18.30 -1.78 -23.90
CA VAL A 466 18.50 -1.28 -25.27
C VAL A 466 19.01 -2.36 -26.20
N GLU A 467 18.67 -2.24 -27.48
CA GLU A 467 19.13 -3.11 -28.56
C GLU A 467 19.47 -2.28 -29.79
N GLU A 468 20.57 -2.60 -30.48
CA GLU A 468 20.91 -2.01 -31.76
C GLU A 468 20.25 -2.80 -32.89
N MET A 469 19.50 -2.11 -33.73
CA MET A 469 18.84 -2.68 -34.89
C MET A 469 19.78 -2.61 -36.09
N GLY A 470 20.03 -3.77 -36.70
CA GLY A 470 20.86 -3.86 -37.91
C GLY A 470 22.31 -3.45 -37.64
N VAL A 471 23.04 -4.29 -36.90
CA VAL A 471 24.48 -4.10 -36.66
C VAL A 471 25.18 -3.91 -38.02
N PRO A 472 25.94 -2.81 -38.21
CA PRO A 472 26.58 -2.51 -39.49
C PRO A 472 27.57 -3.59 -39.91
N ASP A 473 27.66 -3.81 -41.23
CA ASP A 473 28.58 -4.79 -41.80
C ASP A 473 30.04 -4.53 -41.38
N GLY A 474 30.74 -5.60 -41.02
CA GLY A 474 32.13 -5.55 -40.56
C GLY A 474 32.31 -5.14 -39.10
N TYR A 475 31.23 -4.97 -38.33
CA TYR A 475 31.26 -4.73 -36.90
C TYR A 475 30.68 -5.89 -36.09
N GLU A 476 31.21 -6.08 -34.89
CA GLU A 476 30.55 -6.83 -33.83
C GLU A 476 29.99 -5.87 -32.78
N VAL A 477 28.82 -6.20 -32.21
CA VAL A 477 28.15 -5.40 -31.18
C VAL A 477 28.31 -6.02 -29.79
N THR A 478 28.53 -5.18 -28.79
CA THR A 478 28.43 -5.53 -27.37
C THR A 478 27.60 -4.47 -26.65
N ILE A 479 26.71 -4.89 -25.74
CA ILE A 479 25.80 -3.98 -25.04
C ILE A 479 25.94 -4.18 -23.53
N ASP A 480 26.37 -3.12 -22.82
CA ASP A 480 26.29 -3.04 -21.36
C ASP A 480 24.91 -2.51 -20.98
N GLN A 481 23.98 -3.42 -20.67
CA GLN A 481 22.60 -3.07 -20.30
C GLN A 481 22.51 -2.24 -19.01
N LYS A 482 23.51 -2.28 -18.13
CA LYS A 482 23.47 -1.50 -16.88
C LYS A 482 23.80 -0.03 -17.13
N LYS A 483 24.75 0.22 -18.03
CA LYS A 483 25.14 1.58 -18.44
C LYS A 483 24.34 2.08 -19.65
N LEU A 484 23.60 1.19 -20.31
CA LEU A 484 23.00 1.41 -21.63
C LEU A 484 24.05 1.92 -22.62
N GLU A 485 25.19 1.24 -22.68
CA GLU A 485 26.28 1.56 -23.60
C GLU A 485 26.37 0.49 -24.68
N ILE A 486 26.27 0.90 -25.94
CA ILE A 486 26.40 0.05 -27.11
C ILE A 486 27.80 0.29 -27.69
N THR A 487 28.61 -0.75 -27.80
CA THR A 487 29.94 -0.67 -28.40
C THR A 487 30.00 -1.51 -29.68
N ASN A 488 30.30 -0.86 -30.80
CA ASN A 488 30.66 -1.55 -32.03
C ASN A 488 32.17 -1.59 -32.20
N THR A 489 32.70 -2.79 -32.41
CA THR A 489 34.13 -3.02 -32.66
C THR A 489 34.32 -3.45 -34.11
N ILE A 490 35.22 -2.78 -34.84
CA ILE A 490 35.52 -3.16 -36.22
C ILE A 490 36.25 -4.49 -36.24
N LEU A 491 35.81 -5.42 -37.09
CA LEU A 491 36.47 -6.70 -37.30
C LEU A 491 37.77 -6.49 -38.09
N LYS A 492 38.81 -7.26 -37.76
CA LYS A 492 40.13 -7.19 -38.39
C LYS A 492 40.60 -8.57 -38.85
N LYS A 493 41.36 -8.62 -39.95
CA LYS A 493 42.07 -9.80 -40.45
C LYS A 493 43.57 -9.52 -40.51
N LYS A 494 44.39 -10.56 -40.39
CA LYS A 494 45.84 -10.45 -40.50
C LYS A 494 46.26 -10.73 -41.93
N LEU A 495 46.96 -9.78 -42.55
CA LEU A 495 47.60 -9.94 -43.85
C LEU A 495 49.11 -10.05 -43.65
N GLN A 496 49.77 -10.96 -44.32
CA GLN A 496 51.22 -11.07 -44.39
C GLN A 496 51.65 -10.96 -45.86
N ILE A 497 52.54 -10.02 -46.16
CA ILE A 497 53.20 -9.95 -47.45
C ILE A 497 54.45 -10.81 -47.39
N GLN A 498 54.65 -11.71 -48.35
CA GLN A 498 55.89 -12.46 -48.54
C GLN A 498 56.55 -12.02 -49.85
N LYS A 499 57.72 -11.39 -49.73
CA LYS A 499 58.48 -10.86 -50.85
C LYS A 499 59.50 -11.87 -51.37
N LYS A 500 59.47 -12.15 -52.68
CA LYS A 500 60.41 -13.05 -53.34
C LYS A 500 61.00 -12.48 -54.62
N ASP A 501 62.12 -13.05 -55.06
CA ASP A 501 62.65 -12.93 -56.42
C ASP A 501 61.74 -13.72 -57.37
N LYS A 502 61.43 -13.12 -58.52
CA LYS A 502 60.52 -13.69 -59.53
C LYS A 502 61.03 -14.98 -60.17
N ASP A 503 62.35 -15.11 -60.34
CA ASP A 503 62.98 -16.19 -61.10
C ASP A 503 63.54 -17.28 -60.18
N SER A 504 64.21 -16.91 -59.08
CA SER A 504 64.85 -17.84 -58.13
C SER A 504 63.93 -18.26 -56.99
N GLY A 505 62.91 -17.47 -56.67
CA GLY A 505 62.05 -17.67 -55.50
C GLY A 505 62.73 -17.35 -54.16
N GLU A 506 63.93 -16.76 -54.17
CA GLU A 506 64.63 -16.31 -52.96
C GLU A 506 63.81 -15.26 -52.22
N ILE A 507 63.77 -15.32 -50.89
CA ILE A 507 63.11 -14.32 -50.04
C ILE A 507 63.88 -13.00 -50.04
N LEU A 508 63.15 -11.88 -50.08
CA LEU A 508 63.75 -10.55 -50.21
C LEU A 508 63.43 -9.63 -49.01
N GLN A 509 64.47 -9.26 -48.28
CA GLN A 509 64.43 -8.22 -47.25
C GLN A 509 64.51 -6.82 -47.88
N GLY A 510 63.93 -5.81 -47.21
CA GLY A 510 64.15 -4.40 -47.54
C GLY A 510 63.20 -3.84 -48.60
N ALA A 511 62.09 -4.51 -48.90
CA ALA A 511 61.01 -3.94 -49.69
C ALA A 511 60.10 -3.10 -48.78
N PHE A 512 59.83 -1.85 -49.14
CA PHE A 512 58.87 -1.02 -48.42
C PHE A 512 57.50 -1.11 -49.06
N PHE A 513 56.50 -1.54 -48.30
CA PHE A 513 55.11 -1.58 -48.71
C PHE A 513 54.29 -0.56 -47.94
N ARG A 514 53.50 0.20 -48.69
CA ARG A 514 52.39 0.98 -48.16
C ARG A 514 51.09 0.24 -48.42
N ILE A 515 50.31 -0.01 -47.37
CA ILE A 515 48.91 -0.38 -47.53
C ILE A 515 48.06 0.85 -47.29
N GLU A 516 47.29 1.25 -48.29
CA GLU A 516 46.34 2.35 -48.20
C GLU A 516 44.90 1.86 -48.26
N ALA A 517 44.05 2.32 -47.34
CA ALA A 517 42.62 2.08 -47.45
C ALA A 517 42.00 3.04 -48.44
N VAL A 518 41.18 2.50 -49.33
CA VAL A 518 40.54 3.24 -50.41
C VAL A 518 39.05 3.33 -50.12
N ASN A 519 38.50 4.55 -50.12
CA ASN A 519 37.05 4.74 -50.04
C ASN A 519 36.37 4.42 -51.39
N ASP A 520 35.04 4.36 -51.41
CA ASP A 520 34.26 4.03 -52.62
C ASP A 520 34.46 5.04 -53.78
N ASN A 521 35.07 6.20 -53.51
CA ASN A 521 35.39 7.25 -54.50
C ASN A 521 36.88 7.29 -54.88
N GLY A 522 37.71 6.32 -54.46
CA GLY A 522 39.13 6.26 -54.78
C GLY A 522 40.04 7.15 -53.91
N GLY A 523 39.52 7.77 -52.86
CA GLY A 523 40.29 8.59 -51.92
C GLY A 523 40.98 7.75 -50.84
N SER A 524 42.25 8.05 -50.55
CA SER A 524 43.03 7.42 -49.49
C SER A 524 42.54 7.87 -48.10
N LEU A 525 42.13 6.92 -47.27
CA LEU A 525 41.61 7.16 -45.91
C LEU A 525 42.71 7.05 -44.83
N PHE A 526 43.63 6.10 -45.01
CA PHE A 526 44.82 5.94 -44.19
C PHE A 526 45.88 5.13 -44.93
N GLU A 527 47.13 5.26 -44.49
CA GLU A 527 48.25 4.43 -44.92
C GLU A 527 48.96 3.77 -43.74
N GLU A 528 49.53 2.58 -43.97
CA GLU A 528 50.48 1.92 -43.08
C GLU A 528 51.67 1.46 -43.90
N ILE A 529 52.88 1.86 -43.49
CA ILE A 529 54.12 1.52 -44.21
C ILE A 529 54.91 0.51 -43.38
N LYS A 530 55.33 -0.59 -44.02
CA LYS A 530 56.21 -1.60 -43.42
C LYS A 530 57.29 -2.03 -44.40
N GLU A 531 58.46 -2.30 -43.84
CA GLU A 531 59.59 -2.92 -44.53
C GLU A 531 59.51 -4.44 -44.36
N THR A 532 59.87 -5.20 -45.40
CA THR A 532 60.02 -6.65 -45.28
C THR A 532 61.24 -6.99 -44.42
N ASP A 533 61.05 -7.90 -43.47
CA ASP A 533 62.10 -8.34 -42.56
C ASP A 533 63.12 -9.27 -43.26
N ARG A 534 64.07 -9.80 -42.48
CA ARG A 534 65.08 -10.76 -42.96
C ARG A 534 64.51 -12.06 -43.56
N ASN A 535 63.24 -12.36 -43.31
CA ASN A 535 62.53 -13.51 -43.87
C ASN A 535 61.69 -13.11 -45.09
N GLY A 536 61.78 -11.85 -45.53
CA GLY A 536 60.98 -11.28 -46.60
C GLY A 536 59.52 -11.04 -46.22
N LEU A 537 59.20 -10.89 -44.94
CA LEU A 537 57.83 -10.79 -44.44
C LEU A 537 57.47 -9.37 -43.97
N ALA A 538 56.24 -8.94 -44.26
CA ALA A 538 55.63 -7.74 -43.65
C ALA A 538 54.18 -8.03 -43.20
N ASP A 539 53.91 -7.94 -41.90
CA ASP A 539 52.61 -8.27 -41.30
C ASP A 539 51.74 -7.04 -41.10
N PHE A 540 50.45 -7.12 -41.43
CA PHE A 540 49.44 -6.07 -41.27
C PHE A 540 48.20 -6.63 -40.56
N SER A 541 47.52 -5.79 -39.79
CA SER A 541 46.22 -6.11 -39.19
C SER A 541 45.18 -5.16 -39.77
N LEU A 542 44.48 -5.63 -40.80
CA LEU A 542 43.60 -4.80 -41.61
C LEU A 542 42.16 -4.91 -41.08
N PRO A 543 41.50 -3.78 -40.77
CA PRO A 543 40.05 -3.74 -40.65
C PRO A 543 39.33 -4.23 -41.91
N TYR A 544 38.04 -4.51 -41.80
CA TYR A 544 37.22 -4.78 -42.97
C TYR A 544 37.16 -3.53 -43.85
N GLY A 545 37.38 -3.68 -45.16
CA GLY A 545 37.56 -2.54 -46.05
C GLY A 545 38.20 -2.90 -47.39
N THR A 546 38.35 -1.87 -48.23
CA THR A 546 39.04 -1.98 -49.52
C THR A 546 40.40 -1.30 -49.41
N TYR A 547 41.43 -1.92 -49.99
CA TYR A 547 42.82 -1.53 -49.82
C TYR A 547 43.59 -1.58 -51.13
N GLN A 548 44.68 -0.81 -51.20
CA GLN A 548 45.73 -0.91 -52.21
C GLN A 548 47.07 -1.16 -51.53
N ILE A 549 47.82 -2.14 -52.03
CA ILE A 549 49.23 -2.33 -51.69
C ILE A 549 50.06 -1.62 -52.75
N VAL A 550 50.86 -0.66 -52.31
CA VAL A 550 51.83 0.05 -53.14
C VAL A 550 53.23 -0.32 -52.66
N GLU A 551 54.05 -0.89 -53.53
CA GLU A 551 55.49 -0.95 -53.26
C GLU A 551 56.04 0.47 -53.35
N LEU A 552 56.68 0.97 -52.31
CA LEU A 552 57.32 2.29 -52.30
C LEU A 552 58.76 2.19 -52.78
N GLU A 553 59.46 1.17 -52.30
CA GLU A 553 60.86 0.90 -52.62
C GLU A 553 61.07 -0.61 -52.79
N ALA A 554 61.70 -0.98 -53.90
CA ALA A 554 62.14 -2.36 -54.12
C ALA A 554 63.41 -2.64 -53.32
N PRO A 555 63.67 -3.92 -52.97
CA PRO A 555 64.96 -4.35 -52.45
C PRO A 555 66.13 -3.93 -53.35
N GLU A 556 67.30 -3.72 -52.76
CA GLU A 556 68.49 -3.30 -53.52
C GLU A 556 68.78 -4.25 -54.68
N GLY A 557 68.98 -3.70 -55.88
CA GLY A 557 69.22 -4.50 -57.08
C GLY A 557 67.97 -5.04 -57.78
N TYR A 558 66.76 -4.69 -57.32
CA TYR A 558 65.50 -5.12 -57.93
C TYR A 558 64.73 -3.97 -58.60
N ILE A 559 63.89 -4.33 -59.57
CA ILE A 559 62.93 -3.43 -60.22
C ILE A 559 61.68 -3.36 -59.34
N LYS A 560 61.20 -2.14 -59.10
CA LYS A 560 60.01 -1.82 -58.32
C LYS A 560 58.74 -2.15 -59.09
N LEU A 561 57.72 -2.64 -58.38
CA LEU A 561 56.38 -2.81 -58.89
C LEU A 561 55.72 -1.43 -59.10
N GLU A 562 55.33 -1.13 -60.32
CA GLU A 562 54.71 0.16 -60.70
C GLU A 562 53.20 0.19 -60.40
N GLU A 563 52.51 -0.93 -60.62
CA GLU A 563 51.05 -1.02 -60.46
C GLU A 563 50.66 -1.46 -59.03
N PRO A 564 49.71 -0.79 -58.37
CA PRO A 564 49.22 -1.18 -57.06
C PRO A 564 48.40 -2.48 -57.13
N ILE A 565 48.35 -3.19 -56.00
CA ILE A 565 47.54 -4.41 -55.84
C ILE A 565 46.29 -4.08 -55.02
N ASP A 566 45.11 -4.20 -55.64
CA ASP A 566 43.82 -4.04 -54.96
C ASP A 566 43.47 -5.26 -54.11
N LEU A 567 43.00 -5.01 -52.88
CA LEU A 567 42.54 -6.01 -51.91
C LEU A 567 41.19 -5.62 -51.30
N ILE A 568 40.36 -6.62 -50.98
CA ILE A 568 39.14 -6.47 -50.18
C ILE A 568 39.28 -7.36 -48.95
N VAL A 569 38.97 -6.80 -47.77
CA VAL A 569 38.91 -7.49 -46.49
C VAL A 569 37.45 -7.50 -46.04
N ASP A 570 36.86 -8.67 -45.94
CA ASP A 570 35.45 -8.85 -45.57
C ASP A 570 35.23 -10.12 -44.72
N ALA A 571 33.97 -10.55 -44.62
CA ALA A 571 33.58 -11.72 -43.84
C ALA A 571 34.21 -13.02 -44.37
N ASP A 572 34.39 -13.13 -45.68
CA ASP A 572 34.91 -14.31 -46.36
C ASP A 572 36.44 -14.37 -46.33
N GLY A 573 37.11 -13.27 -45.98
CA GLY A 573 38.57 -13.22 -45.79
C GLY A 573 39.22 -12.02 -46.45
N ILE A 574 40.45 -12.22 -46.95
CA ILE A 574 41.15 -11.23 -47.77
C ILE A 574 41.26 -11.75 -49.19
N HIS A 575 40.75 -10.98 -50.16
CA HIS A 575 40.68 -11.37 -51.56
C HIS A 575 41.25 -10.27 -52.47
N GLY A 576 41.91 -10.63 -53.57
CA GLY A 576 42.52 -9.69 -54.52
C GLY A 576 42.33 -10.13 -55.97
N LYS A 577 42.24 -9.17 -56.90
CA LYS A 577 41.93 -9.46 -58.33
C LYS A 577 43.07 -10.12 -59.12
N GLN A 578 44.31 -10.06 -58.63
CA GLN A 578 45.50 -10.40 -59.43
C GLN A 578 46.48 -11.38 -58.77
N ASN A 579 46.22 -11.84 -57.53
CA ASN A 579 47.17 -12.66 -56.78
C ASN A 579 46.47 -13.81 -56.03
N GLU A 580 47.12 -14.98 -55.97
CA GLU A 580 46.70 -16.06 -55.06
C GLU A 580 47.01 -15.65 -53.62
N ILE A 581 45.98 -15.60 -52.78
CA ILE A 581 46.10 -15.36 -51.34
C ILE A 581 45.83 -16.69 -50.63
N ARG A 582 46.76 -17.11 -49.78
CA ARG A 582 46.65 -18.35 -49.01
C ARG A 582 46.29 -18.02 -47.57
N GLU A 583 45.32 -18.72 -47.02
CA GLU A 583 44.96 -18.58 -45.61
C GLU A 583 45.49 -19.80 -44.83
N GLU A 584 46.20 -19.53 -43.74
CA GLU A 584 46.65 -20.56 -42.81
C GLU A 584 46.55 -20.02 -41.38
N ASN A 585 45.77 -20.71 -40.52
CA ASN A 585 45.59 -20.37 -39.10
C ASN A 585 45.16 -18.90 -38.84
N GLY A 586 44.31 -18.33 -39.71
CA GLY A 586 43.79 -16.97 -39.60
C GLY A 586 44.72 -15.87 -40.12
N ILE A 587 45.83 -16.25 -40.76
CA ILE A 587 46.76 -15.33 -41.42
C ILE A 587 46.64 -15.51 -42.93
N TYR A 588 46.38 -14.42 -43.63
CA TYR A 588 46.27 -14.40 -45.09
C TYR A 588 47.63 -13.96 -45.65
N THR A 589 48.27 -14.79 -46.45
CA THR A 589 49.58 -14.51 -47.05
C THR A 589 49.44 -14.23 -48.53
N ILE A 590 49.96 -13.08 -48.96
CA ILE A 590 50.10 -12.70 -50.37
C ILE A 590 51.59 -12.72 -50.76
N GLU A 591 51.91 -13.41 -51.85
CA GLU A 591 53.27 -13.42 -52.40
C GLU A 591 53.43 -12.28 -53.42
N ILE A 592 54.46 -11.45 -53.24
CA ILE A 592 54.78 -10.34 -54.16
C ILE A 592 56.22 -10.50 -54.68
N GLN A 593 56.37 -10.57 -56.01
CA GLN A 593 57.63 -10.87 -56.66
C GLN A 593 58.25 -9.64 -57.35
N ASN A 594 59.58 -9.47 -57.25
CA ASN A 594 60.31 -8.45 -58.02
C ASN A 594 61.30 -9.13 -58.96
N GLN A 595 61.51 -8.51 -60.11
CA GLN A 595 62.53 -8.94 -61.05
C GLN A 595 63.86 -8.25 -60.73
N LYS A 596 64.94 -9.03 -60.70
CA LYS A 596 66.29 -8.51 -60.50
C LYS A 596 66.68 -7.59 -61.66
N LYS A 597 67.32 -6.45 -61.37
CA LYS A 597 67.87 -5.57 -62.40
C LYS A 597 68.89 -6.37 -63.20
N GLU A 598 68.72 -6.40 -64.53
CA GLU A 598 69.73 -6.99 -65.40
C GLU A 598 71.05 -6.26 -65.16
N THR A 599 72.03 -6.98 -64.61
CA THR A 599 73.39 -6.51 -64.63
C THR A 599 73.80 -6.60 -66.09
N ILE A 600 74.01 -5.46 -66.75
CA ILE A 600 74.68 -5.45 -68.05
C ILE A 600 76.07 -6.02 -67.80
N VAL A 601 76.22 -7.32 -68.03
CA VAL A 601 77.53 -7.91 -68.22
C VAL A 601 77.99 -7.36 -69.56
N LEU A 602 78.82 -6.32 -69.55
CA LEU A 602 79.57 -5.94 -70.74
C LEU A 602 80.21 -7.24 -71.25
N PRO A 603 80.00 -7.63 -72.52
CA PRO A 603 80.67 -8.83 -73.03
C PRO A 603 82.16 -8.66 -72.80
N GLU A 604 82.83 -9.73 -72.35
CA GLU A 604 84.28 -9.76 -72.35
C GLU A 604 84.77 -9.22 -73.69
N THR A 605 85.61 -8.18 -73.65
CA THR A 605 86.11 -7.53 -74.86
C THR A 605 86.87 -8.57 -75.68
N GLY A 606 86.21 -9.15 -76.69
CA GLY A 606 86.79 -10.21 -77.53
C GLY A 606 85.84 -11.20 -78.22
N GLY A 607 84.52 -11.18 -77.98
CA GLY A 607 83.56 -12.11 -78.60
C GLY A 607 83.08 -11.73 -80.02
N GLN A 608 82.69 -12.72 -80.84
CA GLN A 608 82.49 -12.74 -82.30
C GLN A 608 81.40 -11.79 -82.90
N GLY A 609 81.41 -10.50 -82.59
CA GLY A 609 80.57 -9.46 -83.21
C GLY A 609 81.33 -8.25 -83.77
N THR A 610 82.65 -8.17 -83.55
CA THR A 610 83.46 -6.99 -83.90
C THR A 610 84.05 -7.02 -85.31
N SER A 611 83.89 -8.10 -86.07
CA SER A 611 84.42 -8.22 -87.44
C SER A 611 83.83 -7.18 -88.41
N HIS A 612 82.55 -6.82 -88.25
CA HIS A 612 81.87 -5.82 -89.09
C HIS A 612 82.34 -4.39 -88.83
N LEU A 613 82.79 -4.06 -87.62
CA LEU A 613 83.38 -2.75 -87.28
C LEU A 613 84.79 -2.59 -87.86
N TYR A 614 85.61 -3.65 -87.87
CA TYR A 614 86.92 -3.61 -88.54
C TYR A 614 86.80 -3.54 -90.07
N GLN A 615 85.83 -4.23 -90.67
CA GLN A 615 85.60 -4.17 -92.12
C GLN A 615 85.09 -2.80 -92.59
N SER A 616 84.20 -2.16 -91.84
CA SER A 616 83.71 -0.80 -92.14
C SER A 616 84.79 0.27 -91.91
N GLY A 617 85.63 0.12 -90.87
CA GLY A 617 86.79 0.98 -90.64
C GLY A 617 87.85 0.89 -91.75
N MET A 618 88.13 -0.33 -92.25
CA MET A 618 89.11 -0.54 -93.33
C MET A 618 88.64 0.03 -94.68
N LEU A 619 87.34 -0.01 -94.97
CA LEU A 619 86.73 0.62 -96.15
C LEU A 619 86.83 2.16 -96.13
N LEU A 620 86.65 2.79 -94.96
CA LEU A 620 86.80 4.25 -94.80
C LEU A 620 88.26 4.70 -94.95
N ILE A 621 89.22 3.92 -94.46
CA ILE A 621 90.65 4.22 -94.64
C ILE A 621 91.05 4.08 -96.11
N LEU A 622 90.58 3.04 -96.82
CA LEU A 622 90.84 2.88 -98.26
C LEU A 622 90.20 4.00 -99.10
N ALA A 623 89.01 4.48 -98.74
CA ALA A 623 88.37 5.62 -99.39
C ALA A 623 89.15 6.93 -99.16
N ALA A 624 89.68 7.15 -97.95
CA ALA A 624 90.53 8.30 -97.64
C ALA A 624 91.86 8.27 -98.39
N VAL A 625 92.51 7.10 -98.49
CA VAL A 625 93.74 6.91 -99.27
C VAL A 625 93.46 7.13 -100.77
N GLY A 626 92.35 6.62 -101.30
CA GLY A 626 91.92 6.83 -102.68
C GLY A 626 91.68 8.31 -103.02
N MET A 627 90.99 9.05 -102.14
CA MET A 627 90.80 10.50 -102.30
C MET A 627 92.12 11.27 -102.23
N THR A 628 93.06 10.84 -101.38
CA THR A 628 94.38 11.49 -101.28
C THR A 628 95.25 11.24 -102.52
N VAL A 629 95.16 10.05 -103.14
CA VAL A 629 95.84 9.74 -104.42
C VAL A 629 95.20 10.49 -105.59
N MET A 630 93.87 10.62 -105.63
CA MET A 630 93.19 11.44 -106.66
C MET A 630 93.49 12.93 -106.49
N TYR A 631 93.58 13.44 -105.25
CA TYR A 631 93.98 14.82 -104.98
C TYR A 631 95.44 15.10 -105.39
N LYS A 632 96.37 14.14 -105.20
CA LYS A 632 97.74 14.24 -105.70
C LYS A 632 97.82 14.22 -107.24
N LYS A 633 97.07 13.34 -107.92
CA LYS A 633 97.03 13.30 -109.39
C LYS A 633 96.37 14.53 -110.03
N LYS A 634 95.39 15.15 -109.36
CA LYS A 634 94.77 16.40 -109.83
C LYS A 634 95.73 17.60 -109.73
N LYS A 635 96.58 17.64 -108.69
CA LYS A 635 97.63 18.66 -108.53
C LYS A 635 98.82 18.49 -109.50
N GLU A 636 99.09 17.28 -109.98
CA GLU A 636 100.09 17.03 -111.03
C GLU A 636 99.58 17.37 -112.44
N TYR A 637 98.26 17.32 -112.69
CA TYR A 637 97.64 17.76 -113.95
C TYR A 637 97.53 19.29 -114.07
N GLU A 638 97.34 20.03 -112.96
CA GLU A 638 97.31 21.51 -112.96
C GLU A 638 98.70 22.17 -113.07
N ILE A 639 99.79 21.39 -113.19
CA ILE A 639 101.16 21.87 -113.45
C ILE A 639 101.56 21.68 -114.93
N TYR A 640 100.75 20.98 -115.74
CA TYR A 640 100.98 20.76 -117.18
C TYR A 640 100.07 21.58 -118.12
N GLU A 641 99.19 22.44 -117.59
CA GLU A 641 98.44 23.46 -118.35
C GLU A 641 98.87 24.88 -117.94
N LYS A 642 100.17 25.14 -118.11
CA LYS A 642 100.73 26.48 -118.25
C LYS A 642 101.48 26.56 -119.57
#